data_AF-A0AAD8AWM8-F1
#
_entry.id   AF-A0AAD8AWM8-F1
#
_cell.length_a   1.000
_cell.length_b   1.000
_cell.length_c   1.000
_cell.angle_alpha   90.00
_cell.angle_beta   90.00
_cell.angle_gamma   90.00
#
_symmetry.space_group_name_H-M   'P 1'
#
loop_
_entity.id
_entity.type
_entity.pdbx_description
1 polymer ?
#
loop_
_entity_poly.entity_id
_entity_poly.type
_entity_poly.pdbx_seq_one_letter_code
_entity_poly.pdbx_strand_id
1 'polypeptide(L)'
;MWAAVLLTLATTSVVVLADITIPITNHWSGGFQGKGCFNITQEMHSWTVTLTFDQPLKSLDVYTADVVQTLDDGKVFVLHNKAWNKDEHVGDQLCIDFQGHGTGDIHPGVTASIQAGDVSGNPITGTPTPTATTRTTPSTTTSKTTHTTHSTTHSTTHSTTHSTTHSTTHSTTHSTTHSTTHSTKPTPTHTTAGQVTTASTAHTTAHTATLAIGGVTTTPHPPKITLPPSRTYEAEMEFLADKTDFFNAKFDFHVQEEILGWIVNITFDGPINAIDSSWGVYEKLSDDKLHWTMVSFPHLAHLPIGSTYSLLISANYHGHPRPLHAHAVLTNMGRDKWSFSPAATSDTSKYNYNDVLFKSILFYEAQRTGKLPATNRLPYRGDSLLQDKGDGGEDLSGGYFVGQGHVKFNFPIAYSATILSWGYLLYEDAYKAAGQEDHLLESIKWALDYLIKCHTKPDEFYVQVSDYLADYWSWNHPEFYLGDRPPYRINATHPGTDIAMEAAAAFAAGSLVFKTKDPSYSTRLLTHAKQLWDFADKNRGIYSDSIEVAAHNYSSHGFNDEICWGSLWLYQATNDNTYLTAAEQHFDPLPAADMSWDNKTAANQVLLYKLTKDDKYKTAVENTFQYWFPGGSIPYTPKGLAHRSDRAALSSAANMAMLALIAADADLHHNEFRHWAMCQIHYALGDTGFSYVVGFGDDYPLKPYQRISMCPNHPAHCGPDILQADMPNIHILYGALVGGPGANDEYVDKFDSVLNNEVTIEFNAGFQTAVAALKSLWLRSQHPEQLNDGQCPYTGGIDVFSG
;
A
#
# COMPACT_ATOMS: atom_id res chain seq x y z
N MET A 1 42.90 51.53 -36.38
CA MET A 1 43.33 50.18 -36.81
C MET A 1 42.41 49.18 -36.16
N TRP A 2 42.02 48.20 -36.95
CA TRP A 2 41.11 47.08 -36.69
C TRP A 2 41.48 46.21 -35.48
N ALA A 3 40.47 45.65 -34.81
CA ALA A 3 40.25 44.20 -34.77
C ALA A 3 38.82 43.89 -34.28
N ALA A 4 38.13 43.05 -35.04
CA ALA A 4 36.75 42.63 -34.86
C ALA A 4 36.66 41.42 -33.92
N VAL A 5 35.55 41.31 -33.20
CA VAL A 5 35.01 40.02 -32.75
C VAL A 5 33.56 39.96 -33.23
N LEU A 6 33.32 39.09 -34.20
CA LEU A 6 31.97 38.70 -34.64
C LEU A 6 31.28 38.01 -33.47
N LEU A 7 30.17 38.56 -32.99
CA LEU A 7 29.19 37.81 -32.22
C LEU A 7 28.20 37.21 -33.23
N THR A 8 28.35 35.92 -33.52
CA THR A 8 27.34 35.14 -34.23
C THR A 8 26.10 35.06 -33.35
N LEU A 9 25.06 35.83 -33.69
CA LEU A 9 23.69 35.59 -33.24
C LEU A 9 23.26 34.23 -33.82
N ALA A 10 23.35 33.18 -33.01
CA ALA A 10 22.64 31.94 -33.30
C ALA A 10 21.15 32.23 -33.14
N THR A 11 20.43 32.41 -34.25
CA THR A 11 18.98 32.29 -34.25
C THR A 11 18.67 30.82 -33.91
N THR A 12 18.30 30.53 -32.67
CA THR A 12 17.70 29.24 -32.31
C THR A 12 16.35 29.17 -32.99
N SER A 13 16.33 28.56 -34.17
CA SER A 13 15.11 28.16 -34.86
C SER A 13 14.34 27.23 -33.93
N VAL A 14 13.12 27.62 -33.54
CA VAL A 14 12.18 26.71 -32.87
C VAL A 14 11.85 25.62 -33.88
N VAL A 15 12.34 24.41 -33.65
CA VAL A 15 11.98 23.23 -34.45
C VAL A 15 10.70 22.67 -33.84
N VAL A 16 9.56 22.95 -34.47
CA VAL A 16 8.31 22.20 -34.24
C VAL A 16 8.41 20.95 -35.12
N LEU A 17 8.37 19.76 -34.51
CA LEU A 17 8.22 18.53 -35.27
C LEU A 17 6.75 18.37 -35.69
N ALA A 18 6.54 17.82 -36.89
CA ALA A 18 5.25 17.79 -37.57
C ALA A 18 4.11 17.20 -36.71
N ASP A 19 2.91 17.76 -36.88
CA ASP A 19 1.70 17.30 -36.19
C ASP A 19 1.42 15.81 -36.49
N ILE A 20 1.23 15.01 -35.45
CA ILE A 20 0.75 13.63 -35.56
C ILE A 20 -0.75 13.57 -35.26
N THR A 21 -1.46 12.67 -35.91
CA THR A 21 -2.83 12.30 -35.52
C THR A 21 -2.77 11.13 -34.55
N ILE A 22 -3.44 11.26 -33.41
CA ILE A 22 -3.45 10.23 -32.38
C ILE A 22 -4.73 9.38 -32.50
N PRO A 23 -4.62 8.05 -32.70
CA PRO A 23 -5.77 7.18 -32.66
C PRO A 23 -6.28 7.01 -31.22
N ILE A 24 -7.60 7.02 -31.06
CA ILE A 24 -8.26 6.64 -29.80
C ILE A 24 -8.28 5.12 -29.71
N THR A 25 -7.67 4.58 -28.64
CA THR A 25 -7.46 3.15 -28.44
C THR A 25 -8.61 2.49 -27.67
N ASN A 26 -9.32 3.25 -26.84
CA ASN A 26 -10.45 2.77 -26.06
C ASN A 26 -11.45 3.91 -25.78
N HIS A 27 -12.72 3.59 -25.60
CA HIS A 27 -13.80 4.57 -25.41
C HIS A 27 -14.96 4.01 -24.57
N TRP A 28 -15.56 4.86 -23.72
CA TRP A 28 -16.74 4.55 -22.91
C TRP A 28 -17.58 5.82 -22.66
N SER A 29 -18.77 5.65 -22.08
CA SER A 29 -19.63 6.78 -21.76
C SER A 29 -18.95 7.72 -20.75
N GLY A 30 -18.61 8.93 -21.17
CA GLY A 30 -17.93 9.95 -20.35
C GLY A 30 -16.42 10.04 -20.55
N GLY A 31 -15.77 9.16 -21.33
CA GLY A 31 -14.32 9.25 -21.52
C GLY A 31 -13.71 8.30 -22.55
N PHE A 32 -12.42 8.48 -22.80
CA PHE A 32 -11.67 7.72 -23.80
C PHE A 32 -10.16 7.71 -23.49
N GLN A 33 -9.42 6.81 -24.15
CA GLN A 33 -7.96 6.73 -24.05
C GLN A 33 -7.30 6.89 -25.42
N GLY A 34 -6.16 7.59 -25.45
CA GLY A 34 -5.35 7.78 -26.64
C GLY A 34 -3.86 7.63 -26.35
N LYS A 35 -3.09 7.19 -27.36
CA LYS A 35 -1.64 7.08 -27.31
C LYS A 35 -1.02 7.59 -28.60
N GLY A 36 -0.20 8.64 -28.51
CA GLY A 36 0.58 9.17 -29.62
C GLY A 36 2.06 9.09 -29.35
N CYS A 37 2.88 8.74 -30.35
CA CYS A 37 4.33 8.63 -30.19
C CYS A 37 5.07 9.51 -31.20
N PHE A 38 6.10 10.21 -30.74
CA PHE A 38 7.02 11.02 -31.52
C PHE A 38 8.37 10.31 -31.62
N ASN A 39 8.89 10.16 -32.83
CA ASN A 39 10.27 9.74 -33.01
C ASN A 39 11.17 10.96 -32.80
N ILE A 40 12.12 10.86 -31.87
CA ILE A 40 12.99 11.97 -31.49
C ILE A 40 14.12 12.10 -32.51
N THR A 41 14.11 13.21 -33.26
CA THR A 41 15.08 13.46 -34.34
C THR A 41 16.16 14.47 -33.96
N GLN A 42 16.12 15.01 -32.75
CA GLN A 42 17.12 15.92 -32.18
C GLN A 42 17.19 15.73 -30.66
N GLU A 43 18.35 15.99 -30.06
CA GLU A 43 18.50 15.99 -28.60
C GLU A 43 17.58 17.05 -27.97
N MET A 44 16.89 16.68 -26.90
CA MET A 44 16.03 17.57 -26.13
C MET A 44 16.41 17.47 -24.65
N HIS A 45 16.48 18.60 -23.95
CA HIS A 45 16.72 18.68 -22.50
C HIS A 45 15.49 19.20 -21.73
N SER A 46 14.42 19.46 -22.48
CA SER A 46 13.06 19.72 -22.06
C SER A 46 12.19 19.59 -23.32
N TRP A 47 10.91 19.28 -23.15
CA TRP A 47 9.96 19.27 -24.24
C TRP A 47 8.55 19.64 -23.76
N THR A 48 7.79 20.19 -24.70
CA THR A 48 6.39 20.53 -24.54
C THR A 48 5.61 19.83 -25.64
N VAL A 49 4.53 19.15 -25.27
CA VAL A 49 3.57 18.57 -26.23
C VAL A 49 2.26 19.35 -26.18
N THR A 50 1.74 19.77 -27.33
CA THR A 50 0.41 20.37 -27.41
C THR A 50 -0.55 19.38 -28.03
N LEU A 51 -1.56 18.96 -27.26
CA LEU A 51 -2.68 18.15 -27.73
C LEU A 51 -3.84 19.06 -28.13
N THR A 52 -4.35 18.89 -29.34
CA THR A 52 -5.51 19.63 -29.87
C THR A 52 -6.62 18.65 -30.22
N PHE A 53 -7.78 18.86 -29.62
CA PHE A 53 -8.99 18.08 -29.79
C PHE A 53 -9.99 18.86 -30.66
N ASP A 54 -10.70 18.17 -31.55
CA ASP A 54 -11.75 18.81 -32.37
C ASP A 54 -13.04 19.10 -31.57
N GLN A 55 -13.17 18.53 -30.37
CA GLN A 55 -14.26 18.72 -29.40
C GLN A 55 -13.72 19.03 -28.00
N PRO A 56 -14.42 19.86 -27.19
CA PRO A 56 -13.94 20.25 -25.87
C PRO A 56 -14.04 19.10 -24.87
N LEU A 57 -13.06 19.02 -23.96
CA LEU A 57 -12.99 18.07 -22.86
C LEU A 57 -13.18 18.78 -21.51
N LYS A 58 -13.69 18.04 -20.52
CA LYS A 58 -13.79 18.50 -19.13
C LYS A 58 -12.44 18.43 -18.41
N SER A 59 -11.68 17.36 -18.65
CA SER A 59 -10.35 17.15 -18.07
C SER A 59 -9.54 16.16 -18.92
N LEU A 60 -8.22 16.17 -18.71
CA LEU A 60 -7.27 15.31 -19.38
C LEU A 60 -6.24 14.81 -18.37
N ASP A 61 -6.14 13.50 -18.21
CA ASP A 61 -5.12 12.85 -17.38
C ASP A 61 -3.97 12.35 -18.27
N VAL A 62 -2.74 12.72 -17.93
CA VAL A 62 -1.54 12.34 -18.69
C VAL A 62 -0.50 11.78 -17.73
N TYR A 63 0.01 10.58 -18.02
CA TYR A 63 0.95 9.89 -17.12
C TYR A 63 2.40 10.37 -17.31
N THR A 64 2.78 10.72 -18.54
CA THR A 64 4.17 11.04 -18.92
C THR A 64 4.51 12.52 -18.86
N ALA A 65 3.54 13.41 -18.60
CA ALA A 65 3.73 14.86 -18.61
C ALA A 65 2.78 15.55 -17.63
N ASP A 66 3.07 16.78 -17.25
CA ASP A 66 2.13 17.64 -16.50
C ASP A 66 1.30 18.48 -17.47
N VAL A 67 -0.02 18.54 -17.25
CA VAL A 67 -0.89 19.49 -17.96
C VAL A 67 -0.65 20.88 -17.37
N VAL A 68 0.13 21.71 -18.07
CA VAL A 68 0.51 23.05 -17.59
C VAL A 68 -0.45 24.14 -18.07
N GLN A 69 -1.21 23.88 -19.14
CA GLN A 69 -2.21 24.82 -19.64
C GLN A 69 -3.37 24.11 -20.33
N THR A 70 -4.58 24.62 -20.10
CA THR A 70 -5.78 24.26 -20.88
C THR A 70 -6.29 25.53 -21.58
N LEU A 71 -6.52 25.44 -22.88
CA LEU A 71 -6.87 26.53 -23.78
C LEU A 71 -8.08 26.13 -24.64
N ASP A 72 -8.68 27.13 -25.29
CA ASP A 72 -9.81 26.97 -26.22
C ASP A 72 -10.97 26.15 -25.62
N ASP A 73 -11.37 26.51 -24.40
CA ASP A 73 -12.51 25.89 -23.67
C ASP A 73 -12.40 24.36 -23.55
N GLY A 74 -11.19 23.86 -23.27
CA GLY A 74 -10.93 22.42 -23.10
C GLY A 74 -10.61 21.69 -24.39
N LYS A 75 -10.31 22.39 -25.49
CA LYS A 75 -9.87 21.77 -26.76
C LYS A 75 -8.36 21.66 -26.91
N VAL A 76 -7.58 22.48 -26.22
CA VAL A 76 -6.12 22.49 -26.36
C VAL A 76 -5.47 22.30 -25.00
N PHE A 77 -4.62 21.28 -24.88
CA PHE A 77 -3.88 20.97 -23.66
C PHE A 77 -2.38 21.07 -23.95
N VAL A 78 -1.69 21.91 -23.18
CA VAL A 78 -0.23 22.05 -23.24
C VAL A 78 0.36 21.22 -22.12
N LEU A 79 1.20 20.28 -22.50
CA LEU A 79 1.87 19.31 -21.63
C LEU A 79 3.34 19.66 -21.52
N HIS A 80 3.89 19.63 -20.33
CA HIS A 80 5.32 19.81 -20.10
C HIS A 80 5.93 18.54 -19.53
N ASN A 81 7.14 18.21 -19.98
CA ASN A 81 7.89 17.07 -19.48
C ASN A 81 7.98 17.09 -17.95
N LYS A 82 7.97 15.91 -17.33
CA LYS A 82 8.28 15.77 -15.91
C LYS A 82 9.79 15.84 -15.71
N ALA A 83 10.25 15.97 -14.47
CA ALA A 83 11.67 16.11 -14.18
C ALA A 83 12.52 14.90 -14.62
N TRP A 84 11.91 13.71 -14.68
CA TRP A 84 12.58 12.43 -14.97
C TRP A 84 12.66 12.06 -16.46
N ASN A 85 11.89 12.71 -17.34
CA ASN A 85 11.90 12.47 -18.80
C ASN A 85 12.12 13.77 -19.60
N LYS A 86 12.79 14.74 -19.00
CA LYS A 86 13.12 15.98 -19.71
C LYS A 86 14.14 15.78 -20.82
N ASP A 87 15.03 14.81 -20.63
CA ASP A 87 16.13 14.50 -21.53
C ASP A 87 15.69 13.38 -22.48
N GLU A 88 15.69 13.65 -23.79
CA GLU A 88 15.32 12.70 -24.85
C GLU A 88 16.39 12.74 -25.95
N HIS A 89 16.84 11.57 -26.41
CA HIS A 89 17.97 11.45 -27.33
C HIS A 89 17.54 11.15 -28.78
N VAL A 90 18.40 11.46 -29.74
CA VAL A 90 18.15 11.14 -31.15
C VAL A 90 18.01 9.63 -31.34
N GLY A 91 16.87 9.20 -31.87
CA GLY A 91 16.53 7.79 -32.09
C GLY A 91 15.56 7.21 -31.06
N ASP A 92 15.31 7.92 -29.95
CA ASP A 92 14.29 7.55 -28.97
C ASP A 92 12.88 7.73 -29.54
N GLN A 93 11.91 7.13 -28.86
CA GLN A 93 10.49 7.31 -29.16
C GLN A 93 9.74 7.74 -27.90
N LEU A 94 9.31 9.00 -27.86
CA LEU A 94 8.52 9.55 -26.77
C LEU A 94 7.03 9.31 -27.03
N CYS A 95 6.38 8.55 -26.15
CA CYS A 95 4.94 8.29 -26.22
C CYS A 95 4.17 9.05 -25.13
N ILE A 96 3.05 9.64 -25.53
CA ILE A 96 2.09 10.32 -24.66
C ILE A 96 0.83 9.47 -24.57
N ASP A 97 0.66 8.81 -23.43
CA ASP A 97 -0.54 8.09 -23.05
C ASP A 97 -1.43 9.00 -22.21
N PHE A 98 -2.70 9.13 -22.59
CA PHE A 98 -3.63 10.01 -21.91
C PHE A 98 -5.05 9.45 -21.87
N GLN A 99 -5.82 9.93 -20.89
CA GLN A 99 -7.23 9.66 -20.72
C GLN A 99 -8.01 10.97 -20.72
N GLY A 100 -8.92 11.13 -21.68
CA GLY A 100 -9.78 12.30 -21.81
C GLY A 100 -11.15 12.07 -21.21
N HIS A 101 -11.70 13.08 -20.54
CA HIS A 101 -13.02 13.03 -19.92
C HIS A 101 -13.92 14.14 -20.46
N GLY A 102 -15.21 13.86 -20.64
CA GLY A 102 -16.19 14.89 -20.97
C GLY A 102 -17.62 14.45 -20.68
N THR A 103 -18.59 15.16 -21.24
CA THR A 103 -20.02 14.93 -20.92
C THR A 103 -20.70 14.08 -21.98
N GLY A 104 -21.11 12.86 -21.60
CA GLY A 104 -21.79 11.92 -22.49
C GLY A 104 -20.81 11.07 -23.31
N ASP A 105 -21.28 10.51 -24.41
CA ASP A 105 -20.50 9.68 -25.33
C ASP A 105 -19.70 10.59 -26.28
N ILE A 106 -18.37 10.66 -26.14
CA ILE A 106 -17.51 11.63 -26.85
C ILE A 106 -16.39 10.93 -27.64
N HIS A 107 -16.28 11.24 -28.93
CA HIS A 107 -15.27 10.65 -29.81
C HIS A 107 -14.45 11.74 -30.52
N PRO A 108 -13.52 12.41 -29.82
CA PRO A 108 -12.76 13.49 -30.42
C PRO A 108 -11.64 12.97 -31.34
N GLY A 109 -11.42 13.69 -32.44
CA GLY A 109 -10.17 13.62 -33.18
C GLY A 109 -9.08 14.40 -32.44
N VAL A 110 -7.87 13.82 -32.35
CA VAL A 110 -6.75 14.42 -31.61
C VAL A 110 -5.55 14.58 -32.53
N THR A 111 -4.98 15.78 -32.57
CA THR A 111 -3.65 16.03 -33.13
C THR A 111 -2.68 16.44 -32.04
N ALA A 112 -1.41 16.13 -32.22
CA ALA A 112 -0.37 16.43 -31.26
C ALA A 112 0.88 16.98 -31.95
N SER A 113 1.48 18.01 -31.36
CA SER A 113 2.77 18.56 -31.79
C SER A 113 3.74 18.59 -30.62
N ILE A 114 5.03 18.44 -30.91
CA ILE A 114 6.10 18.47 -29.92
C ILE A 114 7.09 19.60 -30.24
N GLN A 115 7.52 20.28 -29.19
CA GLN A 115 8.53 21.34 -29.22
C GLN A 115 9.62 21.03 -28.20
N ALA A 116 10.89 21.08 -28.63
CA ALA A 116 12.03 21.01 -27.73
C ALA A 116 12.24 22.34 -27.00
N GLY A 117 12.48 22.28 -25.68
CA GLY A 117 12.93 23.40 -24.84
C GLY A 117 14.45 23.44 -24.71
N ASP A 118 15.01 24.60 -24.31
CA ASP A 118 16.45 24.72 -24.09
C ASP A 118 16.89 24.22 -22.69
N VAL A 119 18.21 24.09 -22.51
CA VAL A 119 18.89 23.52 -21.33
C VAL A 119 18.59 24.27 -20.00
N SER A 120 17.89 25.41 -20.05
CA SER A 120 17.52 26.23 -18.88
C SER A 120 16.10 26.01 -18.37
N GLY A 121 15.30 25.16 -19.02
CA GLY A 121 13.97 24.75 -18.53
C GLY A 121 12.90 25.84 -18.56
N ASN A 122 13.09 26.92 -19.35
CA ASN A 122 12.04 27.91 -19.61
C ASN A 122 11.30 27.59 -20.92
N PRO A 123 9.95 27.73 -20.97
CA PRO A 123 9.24 27.76 -22.23
C PRO A 123 9.78 28.91 -23.10
N ILE A 124 10.13 28.65 -24.35
CA ILE A 124 10.50 29.71 -25.31
C ILE A 124 9.25 30.54 -25.58
N THR A 125 9.09 31.67 -24.88
CA THR A 125 8.03 32.63 -25.16
C THR A 125 8.34 33.39 -26.46
N GLY A 126 8.00 32.78 -27.60
CA GLY A 126 7.98 33.42 -28.90
C GLY A 126 6.55 33.59 -29.36
N THR A 127 5.93 34.73 -29.09
CA THR A 127 4.64 35.10 -29.70
C THR A 127 4.82 35.15 -31.23
N PRO A 128 3.98 34.48 -32.05
CA PRO A 128 4.05 34.65 -33.49
C PRO A 128 3.58 36.07 -33.83
N THR A 129 4.53 36.96 -34.12
CA THR A 129 4.22 38.23 -34.77
C THR A 129 3.94 37.91 -36.25
N PRO A 130 2.77 38.29 -36.81
CA PRO A 130 2.46 38.03 -38.21
C PRO A 130 3.39 38.86 -39.09
N THR A 131 4.39 38.23 -39.69
CA THR A 131 5.22 38.89 -40.71
C THR A 131 4.48 38.82 -42.03
N ALA A 132 4.10 40.00 -42.50
CA ALA A 132 3.43 40.25 -43.76
C ALA A 132 4.20 39.63 -44.94
N THR A 133 3.56 38.70 -45.65
CA THR A 133 3.99 38.35 -47.00
C THR A 133 3.48 39.43 -47.96
N THR A 134 4.40 40.31 -48.37
CA THR A 134 4.23 41.23 -49.50
C THR A 134 4.00 40.42 -50.78
N ARG A 135 2.73 40.26 -51.15
CA ARG A 135 2.33 39.83 -52.48
C ARG A 135 2.31 41.06 -53.38
N THR A 136 3.30 41.16 -54.27
CA THR A 136 3.30 42.12 -55.38
C THR A 136 2.09 41.88 -56.29
N THR A 137 1.26 42.91 -56.42
CA THR A 137 0.12 43.01 -57.32
C THR A 137 0.58 42.99 -58.79
N PRO A 138 -0.28 42.51 -59.70
CA PRO A 138 -0.53 43.25 -60.92
C PRO A 138 -1.98 43.78 -60.97
N SER A 139 -2.06 45.09 -61.22
CA SER A 139 -3.11 45.93 -61.79
C SER A 139 -4.57 45.45 -61.98
N THR A 140 -5.45 46.43 -61.69
CA THR A 140 -6.70 46.83 -62.35
C THR A 140 -7.96 45.96 -62.17
N THR A 141 -8.99 46.47 -61.48
CA THR A 141 -10.11 47.27 -62.06
C THR A 141 -11.28 47.39 -61.06
N THR A 142 -11.57 48.64 -60.70
CA THR A 142 -12.86 49.33 -60.39
C THR A 142 -14.14 48.62 -59.87
N SER A 143 -14.76 49.32 -58.91
CA SER A 143 -16.20 49.54 -58.65
C SER A 143 -16.65 48.97 -57.29
N LYS A 144 -16.85 49.81 -56.24
CA LYS A 144 -18.12 50.52 -55.90
C LYS A 144 -19.33 49.56 -55.95
N THR A 145 -20.18 49.44 -54.92
CA THR A 145 -20.83 50.54 -54.19
C THR A 145 -21.59 49.99 -52.96
N THR A 146 -21.43 50.68 -51.82
CA THR A 146 -22.48 51.20 -50.89
C THR A 146 -23.43 50.22 -50.16
N HIS A 147 -23.39 50.19 -48.82
CA HIS A 147 -24.18 51.02 -47.86
C HIS A 147 -25.30 50.13 -47.25
N THR A 148 -25.72 50.19 -45.98
CA THR A 148 -25.55 51.19 -44.91
C THR A 148 -26.10 50.62 -43.59
N THR A 149 -25.32 50.83 -42.52
CA THR A 149 -25.67 51.39 -41.19
C THR A 149 -26.68 50.77 -40.21
N HIS A 150 -26.14 50.61 -38.98
CA HIS A 150 -26.61 51.11 -37.65
C HIS A 150 -27.92 50.55 -37.07
N SER A 151 -28.10 50.34 -35.75
CA SER A 151 -27.32 50.59 -34.52
C SER A 151 -27.93 49.79 -33.35
N THR A 152 -27.16 49.63 -32.26
CA THR A 152 -27.51 49.63 -30.80
C THR A 152 -29.00 49.48 -30.38
N THR A 153 -29.38 48.79 -29.30
CA THR A 153 -29.04 49.06 -27.87
C THR A 153 -29.69 48.00 -26.94
N HIS A 154 -29.17 47.88 -25.71
CA HIS A 154 -29.63 47.17 -24.50
C HIS A 154 -31.14 47.01 -24.23
N SER A 155 -31.51 45.95 -23.47
CA SER A 155 -32.26 46.08 -22.20
C SER A 155 -32.39 44.76 -21.42
N THR A 156 -32.60 44.92 -20.11
CA THR A 156 -32.73 43.96 -19.01
C THR A 156 -34.14 43.35 -18.83
N THR A 157 -34.21 42.38 -17.91
CA THR A 157 -35.23 42.13 -16.84
C THR A 157 -36.19 40.93 -16.91
N HIS A 158 -36.24 40.24 -15.74
CA HIS A 158 -37.35 39.57 -15.05
C HIS A 158 -37.57 38.04 -15.07
N SER A 159 -37.93 37.60 -13.86
CA SER A 159 -38.16 36.30 -13.21
C SER A 159 -39.54 35.68 -13.44
N THR A 160 -39.66 34.36 -13.26
CA THR A 160 -40.86 33.71 -12.65
C THR A 160 -40.60 32.29 -12.14
N THR A 161 -41.24 32.00 -11.01
CA THR A 161 -41.37 30.76 -10.23
C THR A 161 -42.46 29.83 -10.79
N HIS A 162 -42.40 28.51 -10.58
CA HIS A 162 -43.58 27.67 -10.29
C HIS A 162 -43.24 26.29 -9.70
N SER A 163 -44.02 25.92 -8.68
CA SER A 163 -44.14 24.64 -7.97
C SER A 163 -45.26 23.76 -8.53
N THR A 164 -45.18 22.43 -8.35
CA THR A 164 -46.36 21.54 -8.40
C THR A 164 -46.27 20.39 -7.39
N THR A 165 -47.43 20.12 -6.79
CA THR A 165 -47.78 19.17 -5.73
C THR A 165 -48.63 18.04 -6.33
N HIS A 166 -48.59 16.81 -5.79
CA HIS A 166 -49.76 15.92 -5.79
C HIS A 166 -49.69 14.81 -4.71
N SER A 167 -50.74 14.78 -3.88
CA SER A 167 -51.30 13.62 -3.15
C SER A 167 -52.74 13.41 -3.71
N THR A 168 -53.51 12.31 -3.58
CA THR A 168 -53.82 11.45 -2.41
C THR A 168 -54.78 10.29 -2.85
N THR A 169 -54.62 9.09 -2.24
CA THR A 169 -55.58 8.08 -1.69
C THR A 169 -56.88 7.55 -2.35
N HIS A 170 -57.10 6.22 -2.19
CA HIS A 170 -58.30 5.48 -1.67
C HIS A 170 -58.00 3.94 -1.65
N SER A 171 -58.75 3.00 -1.03
CA SER A 171 -59.04 2.65 0.39
C SER A 171 -59.68 1.23 0.44
N THR A 172 -59.32 0.36 1.43
CA THR A 172 -60.08 -0.77 2.09
C THR A 172 -60.71 -1.92 1.26
N THR A 173 -60.75 -3.23 1.62
CA THR A 173 -61.27 -3.92 2.84
C THR A 173 -61.06 -5.48 2.83
N HIS A 174 -60.92 -6.11 4.02
CA HIS A 174 -61.25 -7.48 4.54
C HIS A 174 -61.03 -8.82 3.79
N SER A 175 -60.41 -9.83 4.45
CA SER A 175 -61.10 -11.01 5.07
C SER A 175 -60.13 -12.03 5.73
N THR A 176 -60.67 -12.78 6.70
CA THR A 176 -60.08 -13.79 7.61
C THR A 176 -60.42 -15.24 7.21
N THR A 177 -59.54 -16.24 7.44
CA THR A 177 -59.94 -17.61 7.87
C THR A 177 -58.79 -18.49 8.44
N HIS A 178 -59.16 -19.38 9.38
CA HIS A 178 -58.44 -20.45 10.14
C HIS A 178 -57.71 -21.52 9.25
N SER A 179 -56.88 -22.51 9.70
CA SER A 179 -56.92 -23.38 10.90
C SER A 179 -55.67 -24.32 11.05
N THR A 180 -55.13 -24.42 12.28
CA THR A 180 -54.74 -25.61 13.11
C THR A 180 -54.06 -26.92 12.60
N THR A 181 -53.04 -27.34 13.40
CA THR A 181 -52.65 -28.72 13.88
C THR A 181 -52.11 -29.75 12.85
N HIS A 182 -51.07 -30.57 13.08
CA HIS A 182 -50.76 -31.45 14.23
C HIS A 182 -49.27 -31.94 14.28
N SER A 183 -48.85 -32.29 15.50
CA SER A 183 -47.60 -32.97 15.95
C SER A 183 -47.44 -34.43 15.44
N THR A 184 -46.19 -34.95 15.34
CA THR A 184 -45.71 -36.18 16.05
C THR A 184 -44.28 -36.64 15.66
N LYS A 185 -43.41 -36.81 16.68
CA LYS A 185 -42.24 -37.74 16.79
C LYS A 185 -42.78 -39.20 16.95
N PRO A 186 -42.00 -40.33 17.06
CA PRO A 186 -40.55 -40.55 17.31
C PRO A 186 -39.88 -41.62 16.36
N THR A 187 -38.55 -41.69 16.14
CA THR A 187 -37.44 -42.39 16.89
C THR A 187 -37.65 -43.92 17.11
N PRO A 188 -36.61 -44.76 17.35
CA PRO A 188 -35.36 -45.11 16.62
C PRO A 188 -35.14 -46.65 16.49
N THR A 189 -34.04 -47.11 15.89
CA THR A 189 -33.31 -48.38 16.26
C THR A 189 -31.94 -48.38 15.56
N HIS A 190 -30.80 -48.43 16.27
CA HIS A 190 -30.00 -49.63 16.66
C HIS A 190 -29.57 -50.49 15.44
N THR A 191 -28.34 -50.94 15.22
CA THR A 191 -27.30 -51.43 16.14
C THR A 191 -25.98 -51.73 15.37
N THR A 192 -24.85 -51.40 15.99
CA THR A 192 -23.56 -52.15 16.15
C THR A 192 -22.89 -53.00 15.06
N ALA A 193 -21.62 -52.61 14.81
CA ALA A 193 -20.36 -53.35 15.02
C ALA A 193 -19.94 -54.56 14.14
N GLY A 194 -18.63 -54.56 13.82
CA GLY A 194 -17.84 -55.73 13.42
C GLY A 194 -16.79 -55.39 12.35
N GLN A 195 -15.67 -54.73 12.67
CA GLN A 195 -14.35 -55.30 13.01
C GLN A 195 -13.60 -56.11 11.91
N VAL A 196 -12.46 -55.53 11.50
CA VAL A 196 -11.12 -56.11 11.19
C VAL A 196 -10.96 -57.10 10.02
N THR A 197 -10.18 -56.75 8.99
CA THR A 197 -8.82 -57.30 8.69
C THR A 197 -8.29 -56.91 7.29
N THR A 198 -7.07 -56.36 7.30
CA THR A 198 -5.93 -56.55 6.38
C THR A 198 -6.09 -56.50 4.84
N ALA A 199 -5.42 -55.47 4.29
CA ALA A 199 -4.40 -55.50 3.23
C ALA A 199 -4.63 -56.36 1.96
N SER A 200 -4.70 -55.69 0.80
CA SER A 200 -3.77 -55.89 -0.33
C SER A 200 -4.19 -55.07 -1.54
N THR A 201 -3.21 -54.35 -2.07
CA THR A 201 -3.09 -53.80 -3.43
C THR A 201 -3.81 -54.59 -4.53
N ALA A 202 -4.57 -53.89 -5.38
CA ALA A 202 -4.57 -54.08 -6.84
C ALA A 202 -5.30 -52.93 -7.53
N HIS A 203 -4.65 -52.42 -8.58
CA HIS A 203 -5.17 -51.49 -9.57
C HIS A 203 -6.53 -51.93 -10.14
N THR A 204 -7.46 -50.97 -10.23
CA THR A 204 -8.54 -50.99 -11.21
C THR A 204 -8.69 -49.60 -11.80
N THR A 205 -8.26 -49.48 -13.06
CA THR A 205 -8.63 -48.44 -14.00
C THR A 205 -10.16 -48.38 -14.15
N ALA A 206 -10.75 -47.23 -13.82
CA ALA A 206 -12.10 -46.88 -14.24
C ALA A 206 -12.04 -45.57 -15.02
N HIS A 207 -12.35 -45.67 -16.31
CA HIS A 207 -12.60 -44.53 -17.19
C HIS A 207 -13.83 -43.77 -16.70
N THR A 208 -13.67 -42.47 -16.43
CA THR A 208 -14.77 -41.51 -16.42
C THR A 208 -14.47 -40.41 -17.43
N ALA A 209 -15.46 -40.18 -18.28
CA ALA A 209 -15.40 -39.33 -19.45
C ALA A 209 -15.07 -37.88 -19.11
N THR A 210 -14.07 -37.34 -19.80
CA THR A 210 -13.69 -35.93 -19.79
C THR A 210 -14.73 -35.14 -20.58
N LEU A 211 -15.56 -34.35 -19.90
CA LEU A 211 -16.19 -33.17 -20.48
C LEU A 211 -15.12 -32.06 -20.42
N ALA A 212 -14.63 -31.66 -21.59
CA ALA A 212 -13.67 -30.58 -21.73
C ALA A 212 -14.35 -29.26 -21.36
N ILE A 213 -14.04 -28.76 -20.16
CA ILE A 213 -14.19 -27.36 -19.78
C ILE A 213 -12.83 -26.73 -20.04
N GLY A 214 -12.82 -25.60 -20.75
CA GLY A 214 -11.61 -24.92 -21.20
C GLY A 214 -10.59 -24.74 -20.08
N GLY A 215 -9.32 -25.03 -20.40
CA GLY A 215 -8.22 -24.94 -19.47
C GLY A 215 -8.11 -23.55 -18.86
N VAL A 216 -8.38 -23.47 -17.56
CA VAL A 216 -7.82 -22.43 -16.71
C VAL A 216 -6.32 -22.70 -16.68
N THR A 217 -5.56 -21.87 -17.36
CA THR A 217 -4.11 -21.79 -17.17
C THR A 217 -3.85 -21.31 -15.75
N THR A 218 -3.69 -22.23 -14.81
CA THR A 218 -3.11 -21.92 -13.50
C THR A 218 -1.71 -21.38 -13.75
N THR A 219 -1.45 -20.12 -13.41
CA THR A 219 -0.07 -19.64 -13.35
C THR A 219 0.69 -20.56 -12.38
N PRO A 220 1.77 -21.22 -12.82
CA PRO A 220 2.54 -22.07 -11.93
C PRO A 220 3.14 -21.22 -10.80
N HIS A 221 2.90 -21.63 -9.55
CA HIS A 221 3.48 -20.99 -8.37
C HIS A 221 5.02 -20.97 -8.48
N PRO A 222 5.68 -19.88 -8.07
CA PRO A 222 7.11 -19.73 -8.22
C PRO A 222 7.84 -20.85 -7.46
N PRO A 223 8.83 -21.53 -8.08
CA PRO A 223 9.60 -22.55 -7.38
C PRO A 223 10.38 -21.94 -6.22
N LYS A 224 10.37 -22.62 -5.07
CA LYS A 224 11.14 -22.24 -3.88
C LYS A 224 12.63 -22.10 -4.23
N ILE A 225 13.14 -20.87 -4.24
CA ILE A 225 14.56 -20.61 -4.53
C ILE A 225 15.37 -21.02 -3.29
N THR A 226 16.07 -22.14 -3.39
CA THR A 226 17.06 -22.53 -2.38
C THR A 226 18.38 -21.87 -2.72
N LEU A 227 18.79 -20.87 -1.95
CA LEU A 227 20.09 -20.23 -2.14
C LEU A 227 21.23 -21.23 -1.82
N PRO A 228 22.32 -21.27 -2.59
CA PRO A 228 23.47 -22.12 -2.29
C PRO A 228 24.12 -21.72 -0.94
N PRO A 229 25.04 -22.52 -0.37
CA PRO A 229 25.78 -22.13 0.84
C PRO A 229 26.54 -20.80 0.63
N SER A 230 26.61 -19.97 1.69
CA SER A 230 27.37 -18.71 1.66
C SER A 230 28.82 -18.97 1.28
N ARG A 231 29.32 -18.21 0.30
CA ARG A 231 30.71 -18.24 -0.14
C ARG A 231 31.43 -16.99 0.32
N THR A 232 32.70 -17.17 0.66
CA THR A 232 33.63 -16.07 0.88
C THR A 232 34.41 -15.88 -0.41
N TYR A 233 34.46 -14.65 -0.91
CA TYR A 233 35.19 -14.30 -2.12
C TYR A 233 36.47 -13.58 -1.72
N GLU A 234 37.61 -14.15 -2.05
CA GLU A 234 38.92 -13.64 -1.68
C GLU A 234 39.69 -13.21 -2.93
N ALA A 235 40.44 -12.11 -2.80
CA ALA A 235 41.28 -11.59 -3.86
C ALA A 235 42.58 -11.01 -3.28
N GLU A 236 43.69 -11.26 -3.98
CA GLU A 236 44.97 -10.63 -3.70
C GLU A 236 45.10 -9.33 -4.49
N MET A 237 45.81 -8.36 -3.92
CA MET A 237 46.04 -7.06 -4.55
C MET A 237 46.94 -7.18 -5.78
N GLU A 238 46.49 -6.65 -6.91
CA GLU A 238 47.30 -6.46 -8.11
C GLU A 238 47.62 -4.96 -8.30
N PHE A 239 48.91 -4.61 -8.39
CA PHE A 239 49.34 -3.24 -8.66
C PHE A 239 49.06 -2.85 -10.12
N LEU A 240 48.42 -1.69 -10.30
CA LEU A 240 48.18 -1.08 -11.62
C LEU A 240 49.15 0.06 -11.90
N ALA A 241 49.42 0.91 -10.91
CA ALA A 241 50.38 2.00 -11.01
C ALA A 241 50.91 2.36 -9.61
N ASP A 242 52.19 2.70 -9.52
CA ASP A 242 52.86 3.06 -8.26
C ASP A 242 53.61 4.38 -8.42
N LYS A 243 53.29 5.37 -7.59
CA LYS A 243 53.95 6.67 -7.51
C LYS A 243 54.46 6.89 -6.08
N THR A 244 55.28 7.93 -5.90
CA THR A 244 56.06 8.16 -4.67
C THR A 244 55.24 8.10 -3.37
N ASP A 245 53.96 8.50 -3.40
CA ASP A 245 53.11 8.57 -2.19
C ASP A 245 51.70 7.98 -2.38
N PHE A 246 51.42 7.40 -3.56
CA PHE A 246 50.16 6.76 -3.86
C PHE A 246 50.31 5.62 -4.85
N PHE A 247 49.45 4.62 -4.76
CA PHE A 247 49.34 3.56 -5.75
C PHE A 247 47.89 3.33 -6.16
N ASN A 248 47.72 2.86 -7.39
CA ASN A 248 46.48 2.28 -7.86
C ASN A 248 46.62 0.76 -7.85
N ALA A 249 45.62 0.08 -7.32
CA ALA A 249 45.55 -1.37 -7.31
C ALA A 249 44.15 -1.85 -7.64
N LYS A 250 44.03 -3.14 -7.92
CA LYS A 250 42.75 -3.82 -8.07
C LYS A 250 42.69 -5.12 -7.29
N PHE A 251 41.47 -5.52 -6.97
CA PHE A 251 41.11 -6.84 -6.46
C PHE A 251 40.04 -7.43 -7.38
N ASP A 252 40.32 -8.57 -7.99
CA ASP A 252 39.39 -9.24 -8.91
C ASP A 252 38.68 -10.40 -8.20
N PHE A 253 37.37 -10.25 -7.99
CA PHE A 253 36.50 -11.25 -7.39
C PHE A 253 35.68 -11.96 -8.47
N HIS A 254 35.80 -13.28 -8.57
CA HIS A 254 34.96 -14.08 -9.47
C HIS A 254 33.66 -14.48 -8.76
N VAL A 255 32.56 -13.82 -9.12
CA VAL A 255 31.27 -13.96 -8.47
C VAL A 255 30.56 -15.22 -8.95
N GLN A 256 30.09 -16.05 -8.02
CA GLN A 256 29.49 -17.37 -8.30
C GLN A 256 28.05 -17.50 -7.79
N GLU A 257 27.48 -16.39 -7.31
CA GLU A 257 26.09 -16.26 -6.90
C GLU A 257 25.62 -14.81 -7.13
N GLU A 258 24.32 -14.56 -7.12
CA GLU A 258 23.81 -13.19 -7.08
C GLU A 258 24.20 -12.51 -5.76
N ILE A 259 24.88 -11.36 -5.84
CA ILE A 259 25.25 -10.55 -4.67
C ILE A 259 24.41 -9.28 -4.68
N LEU A 260 23.59 -9.09 -3.65
CA LEU A 260 22.71 -7.94 -3.48
C LEU A 260 23.17 -7.14 -2.26
N GLY A 261 23.93 -6.07 -2.50
CA GLY A 261 24.67 -5.36 -1.46
C GLY A 261 25.90 -6.13 -0.99
N TRP A 262 27.01 -5.43 -0.82
CA TRP A 262 28.27 -6.07 -0.43
C TRP A 262 29.16 -5.16 0.42
N ILE A 263 30.03 -5.83 1.18
CA ILE A 263 31.19 -5.20 1.80
C ILE A 263 32.47 -5.87 1.34
N VAL A 264 33.55 -5.10 1.28
CA VAL A 264 34.91 -5.62 1.07
C VAL A 264 35.77 -5.24 2.27
N ASN A 265 36.28 -6.24 2.98
CA ASN A 265 37.27 -6.04 4.03
C ASN A 265 38.66 -6.21 3.43
N ILE A 266 39.46 -5.15 3.45
CA ILE A 266 40.85 -5.15 2.93
C ILE A 266 41.80 -5.13 4.12
N THR A 267 42.79 -6.03 4.09
CA THR A 267 43.88 -6.07 5.06
C THR A 267 45.20 -5.85 4.34
N PHE A 268 45.89 -4.77 4.70
CA PHE A 268 47.23 -4.43 4.22
C PHE A 268 48.29 -4.94 5.19
N ASP A 269 49.46 -5.30 4.69
CA ASP A 269 50.64 -5.65 5.50
C ASP A 269 51.43 -4.42 5.97
N GLY A 270 50.99 -3.21 5.58
CA GLY A 270 51.49 -1.92 6.03
C GLY A 270 50.37 -0.87 6.06
N PRO A 271 50.48 0.18 6.90
CA PRO A 271 49.39 1.11 7.13
C PRO A 271 49.13 2.01 5.92
N ILE A 272 47.85 2.21 5.63
CA ILE A 272 47.36 3.08 4.55
C ILE A 272 46.72 4.32 5.15
N ASN A 273 47.02 5.51 4.62
CA ASN A 273 46.49 6.75 5.18
C ASN A 273 45.09 7.09 4.66
N ALA A 274 44.80 6.76 3.41
CA ALA A 274 43.54 7.02 2.74
C ALA A 274 43.35 6.04 1.58
N ILE A 275 42.11 5.64 1.34
CA ILE A 275 41.68 4.88 0.16
C ILE A 275 40.55 5.63 -0.51
N ASP A 276 40.64 5.75 -1.83
CA ASP A 276 39.57 6.24 -2.69
C ASP A 276 39.18 5.14 -3.69
N SER A 277 37.89 5.04 -4.03
CA SER A 277 37.34 4.06 -4.95
C SER A 277 36.10 4.57 -5.65
N SER A 278 35.96 4.24 -6.93
CA SER A 278 34.76 4.54 -7.72
C SER A 278 33.59 3.59 -7.43
N TRP A 279 33.78 2.56 -6.61
CA TRP A 279 32.79 1.49 -6.43
C TRP A 279 32.13 1.47 -5.05
N GLY A 280 32.69 2.19 -4.09
CA GLY A 280 32.18 2.20 -2.73
C GLY A 280 32.88 3.24 -1.86
N VAL A 281 32.30 3.46 -0.68
CA VAL A 281 32.88 4.33 0.35
C VAL A 281 33.49 3.48 1.45
N TYR A 282 34.53 4.01 2.10
CA TYR A 282 35.03 3.37 3.33
C TYR A 282 34.08 3.67 4.48
N GLU A 283 33.68 2.64 5.19
CA GLU A 283 32.75 2.71 6.33
C GLU A 283 33.54 2.72 7.65
N LYS A 284 34.62 1.94 7.71
CA LYS A 284 35.42 1.76 8.92
C LYS A 284 36.91 1.64 8.61
N LEU A 285 37.69 2.32 9.44
CA LEU A 285 39.15 2.25 9.48
C LEU A 285 39.59 1.81 10.88
N SER A 286 40.43 0.80 10.93
CA SER A 286 41.13 0.39 12.17
C SER A 286 42.15 1.43 12.62
N ASP A 287 42.39 1.52 13.94
CA ASP A 287 43.34 2.49 14.50
C ASP A 287 44.78 2.29 13.99
N ASP A 288 45.15 1.05 13.67
CA ASP A 288 46.44 0.69 13.07
C ASP A 288 46.53 0.96 11.56
N LYS A 289 45.39 1.33 10.94
CA LYS A 289 45.21 1.61 9.52
C LYS A 289 45.54 0.45 8.57
N LEU A 290 45.56 -0.78 9.09
CA LEU A 290 45.81 -2.00 8.31
C LEU A 290 44.52 -2.59 7.76
N HIS A 291 43.42 -2.42 8.48
CA HIS A 291 42.11 -2.99 8.14
C HIS A 291 41.13 -1.90 7.72
N TRP A 292 40.56 -2.09 6.52
CA TRP A 292 39.59 -1.20 5.90
C TRP A 292 38.33 -1.98 5.57
N THR A 293 37.16 -1.43 5.87
CA THR A 293 35.87 -1.95 5.39
C THR A 293 35.27 -0.98 4.39
N MET A 294 35.06 -1.46 3.16
CA MET A 294 34.40 -0.73 2.10
C MET A 294 32.99 -1.25 1.88
N VAL A 295 32.08 -0.33 1.55
CA VAL A 295 30.65 -0.59 1.33
C VAL A 295 30.27 -0.15 -0.07
N SER A 296 29.46 -0.94 -0.77
CA SER A 296 28.95 -0.64 -2.10
C SER A 296 28.22 0.70 -2.18
N PHE A 297 28.38 1.44 -3.28
CA PHE A 297 27.41 2.50 -3.61
C PHE A 297 26.03 1.89 -3.96
N PRO A 298 24.92 2.61 -3.72
CA PRO A 298 23.57 2.11 -4.04
C PRO A 298 23.37 1.61 -5.47
N HIS A 299 23.96 2.29 -6.46
CA HIS A 299 23.89 1.95 -7.89
C HIS A 299 24.98 0.95 -8.35
N LEU A 300 25.67 0.31 -7.41
CA LEU A 300 26.69 -0.73 -7.63
C LEU A 300 26.53 -1.88 -6.63
N ALA A 301 25.37 -1.94 -5.96
CA ALA A 301 25.08 -2.93 -4.93
C ALA A 301 24.84 -4.32 -5.52
N HIS A 302 24.38 -4.41 -6.77
CA HIS A 302 24.10 -5.68 -7.45
C HIS A 302 25.31 -6.17 -8.24
N LEU A 303 25.83 -7.37 -7.93
CA LEU A 303 26.84 -8.07 -8.73
C LEU A 303 26.22 -9.36 -9.30
N PRO A 304 26.03 -9.46 -10.63
CA PRO A 304 25.43 -10.63 -11.27
C PRO A 304 26.29 -11.89 -11.13
N ILE A 305 25.63 -13.05 -11.07
CA ILE A 305 26.32 -14.34 -11.07
C ILE A 305 27.21 -14.53 -12.32
N GLY A 306 28.40 -15.08 -12.12
CA GLY A 306 29.35 -15.35 -13.21
C GLY A 306 30.14 -14.12 -13.69
N SER A 307 29.87 -12.94 -13.12
CA SER A 307 30.66 -11.74 -13.39
C SER A 307 32.02 -11.79 -12.69
N THR A 308 32.98 -11.01 -13.20
CA THR A 308 34.21 -10.68 -12.47
C THR A 308 34.10 -9.25 -11.99
N TYR A 309 34.16 -9.07 -10.68
CA TYR A 309 34.10 -7.78 -10.04
C TYR A 309 35.51 -7.29 -9.73
N SER A 310 35.95 -6.23 -10.41
CA SER A 310 37.26 -5.61 -10.22
C SER A 310 37.13 -4.37 -9.33
N LEU A 311 37.39 -4.52 -8.03
CA LEU A 311 37.44 -3.38 -7.11
C LEU A 311 38.73 -2.59 -7.37
N LEU A 312 38.58 -1.39 -7.92
CA LEU A 312 39.69 -0.45 -8.14
C LEU A 312 39.86 0.46 -6.92
N ILE A 313 41.09 0.57 -6.42
CA ILE A 313 41.44 1.49 -5.33
C ILE A 313 42.61 2.40 -5.72
N SER A 314 42.57 3.63 -5.20
CA SER A 314 43.69 4.55 -5.15
C SER A 314 44.03 4.78 -3.68
N ALA A 315 45.24 4.43 -3.24
CA ALA A 315 45.62 4.44 -1.83
C ALA A 315 46.86 5.31 -1.57
N ASN A 316 46.82 6.10 -0.50
CA ASN A 316 47.94 6.92 -0.03
C ASN A 316 48.76 6.17 1.02
N TYR A 317 50.09 6.11 0.83
CA TYR A 317 51.01 5.37 1.70
C TYR A 317 52.34 6.12 1.96
N HIS A 318 52.30 7.31 2.55
CA HIS A 318 53.55 8.02 2.88
C HIS A 318 54.45 7.25 3.88
N GLY A 319 55.67 6.90 3.46
CA GLY A 319 56.79 6.57 4.37
C GLY A 319 57.07 5.09 4.67
N HIS A 320 56.53 4.12 3.91
CA HIS A 320 56.69 2.69 4.18
C HIS A 320 57.57 1.94 3.15
N PRO A 321 58.34 0.91 3.57
CA PRO A 321 59.16 0.10 2.66
C PRO A 321 58.30 -0.80 1.74
N ARG A 322 58.76 -0.99 0.49
CA ARG A 322 58.10 -1.81 -0.55
C ARG A 322 58.65 -3.25 -0.60
N PRO A 323 57.89 -4.24 -1.12
CA PRO A 323 56.51 -4.15 -1.65
C PRO A 323 55.44 -4.24 -0.56
N LEU A 324 54.31 -3.56 -0.79
CA LEU A 324 53.11 -3.67 0.04
C LEU A 324 52.21 -4.76 -0.52
N HIS A 325 51.67 -5.63 0.34
CA HIS A 325 50.68 -6.64 -0.02
C HIS A 325 49.35 -6.36 0.66
N ALA A 326 48.27 -6.75 0.00
CA ALA A 326 46.96 -6.68 0.61
C ALA A 326 46.08 -7.83 0.14
N HIS A 327 45.23 -8.28 1.06
CA HIS A 327 44.25 -9.31 0.85
C HIS A 327 42.86 -8.71 1.08
N ALA A 328 41.91 -9.00 0.21
CA ALA A 328 40.55 -8.50 0.31
C ALA A 328 39.53 -9.63 0.34
N VAL A 329 38.52 -9.47 1.20
CA VAL A 329 37.40 -10.40 1.37
C VAL A 329 36.09 -9.70 1.04
N LEU A 330 35.45 -10.10 -0.05
CA LEU A 330 34.11 -9.67 -0.44
C LEU A 330 33.05 -10.56 0.24
N THR A 331 32.10 -9.91 0.91
CA THR A 331 30.99 -10.56 1.62
C THR A 331 29.65 -10.13 1.01
N ASN A 332 28.82 -11.11 0.65
CA ASN A 332 27.45 -10.89 0.19
C ASN A 332 26.55 -10.52 1.39
N MET A 333 26.06 -9.28 1.41
CA MET A 333 25.19 -8.78 2.47
C MET A 333 23.71 -9.03 2.19
N GLY A 334 23.36 -9.44 0.97
CA GLY A 334 22.01 -9.80 0.56
C GLY A 334 21.60 -11.23 0.88
N ARG A 335 22.32 -11.88 1.80
CA ARG A 335 21.92 -13.17 2.36
C ARG A 335 21.35 -12.97 3.74
N ASP A 336 20.05 -13.24 3.87
CA ASP A 336 19.45 -13.35 5.19
C ASP A 336 20.00 -14.57 5.93
N LYS A 337 20.47 -14.31 7.15
CA LYS A 337 21.01 -15.33 8.05
C LYS A 337 20.00 -15.69 9.13
N TRP A 338 18.83 -15.07 9.09
CA TRP A 338 17.83 -15.12 10.13
C TRP A 338 16.61 -15.87 9.64
N SER A 339 16.13 -16.78 10.47
CA SER A 339 14.88 -17.48 10.22
C SER A 339 14.21 -17.77 11.54
N PHE A 340 12.88 -17.76 11.54
CA PHE A 340 12.08 -18.16 12.69
C PHE A 340 11.50 -19.54 12.45
N SER A 341 11.74 -20.46 13.38
CA SER A 341 11.04 -21.74 13.39
C SER A 341 9.53 -21.51 13.60
N PRO A 342 8.66 -22.36 13.01
CA PRO A 342 7.24 -22.31 13.28
C PRO A 342 6.94 -22.40 14.78
N ALA A 343 6.01 -21.60 15.28
CA ALA A 343 5.58 -21.66 16.67
C ALA A 343 5.02 -23.06 16.98
N ALA A 344 5.35 -23.61 18.15
CA ALA A 344 4.84 -24.93 18.53
C ALA A 344 3.32 -24.90 18.71
N THR A 345 2.66 -25.98 18.31
CA THR A 345 1.24 -26.21 18.59
C THR A 345 0.99 -27.68 18.90
N SER A 346 0.05 -27.93 19.81
CA SER A 346 -0.55 -29.26 20.02
C SER A 346 -1.93 -29.37 19.37
N ASP A 347 -2.42 -28.29 18.75
CA ASP A 347 -3.71 -28.27 18.08
C ASP A 347 -3.64 -29.11 16.82
N THR A 348 -4.73 -29.83 16.55
CA THR A 348 -4.90 -30.62 15.32
C THR A 348 -5.76 -29.89 14.29
N SER A 349 -5.83 -28.55 14.38
CA SER A 349 -6.46 -27.71 13.34
C SER A 349 -5.66 -27.81 12.06
N LYS A 350 -6.30 -27.60 10.91
CA LYS A 350 -5.62 -27.67 9.59
C LYS A 350 -4.42 -26.73 9.51
N TYR A 351 -4.56 -25.52 10.07
CA TYR A 351 -3.49 -24.53 10.16
C TYR A 351 -3.08 -24.27 11.60
N ASN A 352 -1.79 -23.98 11.79
CA ASN A 352 -1.22 -23.63 13.08
C ASN A 352 -1.44 -22.14 13.39
N TYR A 353 -2.57 -21.81 14.03
CA TYR A 353 -2.89 -20.43 14.39
C TYR A 353 -1.89 -19.78 15.35
N ASN A 354 -1.19 -20.55 16.20
CA ASN A 354 -0.14 -19.99 17.04
C ASN A 354 0.98 -19.38 16.19
N ASP A 355 1.35 -20.07 15.10
CA ASP A 355 2.41 -19.60 14.20
C ASP A 355 1.97 -18.40 13.36
N VAL A 356 0.71 -18.38 12.93
CA VAL A 356 0.14 -17.22 12.22
C VAL A 356 0.14 -15.97 13.11
N LEU A 357 -0.31 -16.08 14.37
CA LEU A 357 -0.30 -14.95 15.32
C LEU A 357 1.12 -14.47 15.61
N PHE A 358 2.04 -15.40 15.87
CA PHE A 358 3.45 -15.10 16.10
C PHE A 358 4.07 -14.33 14.92
N LYS A 359 3.86 -14.81 13.70
CA LYS A 359 4.37 -14.17 12.48
C LYS A 359 3.70 -12.83 12.21
N SER A 360 2.39 -12.70 12.34
CA SER A 360 1.71 -11.42 12.15
C SER A 360 2.22 -10.35 13.14
N ILE A 361 2.58 -10.73 14.37
CA ILE A 361 3.21 -9.80 15.33
C ILE A 361 4.66 -9.46 14.93
N LEU A 362 5.42 -10.41 14.36
CA LEU A 362 6.73 -10.11 13.76
C LEU A 362 6.62 -9.12 12.61
N PHE A 363 5.55 -9.17 11.81
CA PHE A 363 5.30 -8.16 10.78
C PHE A 363 5.17 -6.76 11.40
N TYR A 364 4.34 -6.58 12.44
CA TYR A 364 4.29 -5.28 13.13
C TYR A 364 5.65 -4.85 13.68
N GLU A 365 6.42 -5.76 14.29
CA GLU A 365 7.80 -5.48 14.71
C GLU A 365 8.69 -4.99 13.55
N ALA A 366 8.54 -5.59 12.37
CA ALA A 366 9.27 -5.22 11.16
C ALA A 366 8.87 -3.84 10.61
N GLN A 367 7.74 -3.29 11.05
CA GLN A 367 7.28 -1.96 10.67
C GLN A 367 7.66 -0.88 11.70
N ARG A 368 8.21 -1.22 12.88
CA ARG A 368 8.51 -0.23 13.93
C ARG A 368 9.52 0.82 13.44
N THR A 369 9.27 2.10 13.72
CA THR A 369 10.22 3.20 13.51
C THR A 369 10.67 3.76 14.86
N GLY A 370 11.66 4.66 14.87
CA GLY A 370 12.20 5.24 16.09
C GLY A 370 13.27 4.37 16.73
N LYS A 371 13.49 4.56 18.02
CA LYS A 371 14.46 3.78 18.80
C LYS A 371 13.86 2.42 19.14
N LEU A 372 14.40 1.36 18.57
CA LEU A 372 13.94 0.00 18.80
C LEU A 372 14.28 -0.47 20.22
N PRO A 373 13.44 -1.34 20.82
CA PRO A 373 13.71 -1.86 22.15
C PRO A 373 14.87 -2.85 22.11
N ALA A 374 15.56 -3.01 23.24
CA ALA A 374 16.63 -4.01 23.36
C ALA A 374 16.13 -5.46 23.16
N THR A 375 14.82 -5.69 23.25
CA THR A 375 14.12 -6.95 22.99
C THR A 375 13.74 -7.15 21.53
N ASN A 376 14.14 -6.25 20.62
CA ASN A 376 13.87 -6.37 19.19
C ASN A 376 14.32 -7.75 18.67
N ARG A 377 13.39 -8.49 18.05
CA ARG A 377 13.62 -9.85 17.54
C ARG A 377 14.16 -9.86 16.11
N LEU A 378 14.12 -8.72 15.42
CA LEU A 378 14.47 -8.60 14.00
C LEU A 378 15.84 -7.92 13.83
N PRO A 379 16.93 -8.69 13.73
CA PRO A 379 18.30 -8.15 13.73
C PRO A 379 18.68 -7.38 12.47
N TYR A 380 17.89 -7.48 11.40
CA TYR A 380 18.04 -6.67 10.19
C TYR A 380 17.34 -5.29 10.31
N ARG A 381 16.62 -5.03 11.41
CA ARG A 381 16.04 -3.73 11.74
C ARG A 381 16.91 -3.00 12.76
N GLY A 382 17.11 -1.69 12.56
CA GLY A 382 17.79 -0.82 13.50
C GLY A 382 16.98 0.41 13.91
N ASP A 383 17.56 1.20 14.82
CA ASP A 383 17.05 2.52 15.18
C ASP A 383 16.95 3.39 13.93
N SER A 384 15.77 3.98 13.68
CA SER A 384 15.49 4.73 12.46
C SER A 384 14.66 5.97 12.75
N LEU A 385 14.77 7.00 11.91
CA LEU A 385 13.93 8.20 11.96
C LEU A 385 13.86 8.87 13.35
N LEU A 386 14.97 8.85 14.08
CA LEU A 386 15.06 9.38 15.45
C LEU A 386 14.86 10.90 15.54
N GLN A 387 14.92 11.59 14.40
CA GLN A 387 14.82 13.04 14.30
C GLN A 387 13.45 13.53 13.81
N ASP A 388 12.48 12.62 13.61
CA ASP A 388 11.10 12.98 13.31
C ASP A 388 10.58 13.94 14.39
N LYS A 389 10.11 15.11 13.97
CA LYS A 389 9.66 16.17 14.87
C LYS A 389 8.54 17.02 14.28
N GLY A 390 7.75 17.63 15.15
CA GLY A 390 6.72 18.61 14.79
C GLY A 390 7.34 19.97 14.43
N ASP A 391 6.50 20.89 13.93
CA ASP A 391 6.90 22.25 13.54
C ASP A 391 7.46 23.05 14.74
N GLY A 392 7.01 22.74 15.96
CA GLY A 392 7.49 23.34 17.21
C GLY A 392 8.69 22.60 17.82
N GLY A 393 9.20 21.56 17.17
CA GLY A 393 10.25 20.69 17.70
C GLY A 393 9.75 19.60 18.65
N GLU A 394 8.44 19.33 18.67
CA GLU A 394 7.86 18.21 19.43
C GLU A 394 8.44 16.88 18.92
N ASP A 395 8.79 15.97 19.81
CA ASP A 395 9.30 14.65 19.41
C ASP A 395 8.18 13.85 18.72
N LEU A 396 8.39 13.49 17.45
CA LEU A 396 7.49 12.62 16.69
C LEU A 396 8.17 11.28 16.34
N SER A 397 9.28 10.91 16.97
CA SER A 397 9.92 9.61 16.76
C SER A 397 9.05 8.45 17.26
N GLY A 398 9.17 7.29 16.61
CA GLY A 398 8.33 6.12 16.89
C GLY A 398 7.20 5.94 15.88
N GLY A 399 6.33 4.96 16.16
CA GLY A 399 5.22 4.58 15.29
C GLY A 399 5.60 3.48 14.31
N TYR A 400 4.84 3.37 13.23
CA TYR A 400 4.99 2.32 12.22
C TYR A 400 5.19 2.89 10.82
N PHE A 401 5.99 2.19 10.03
CA PHE A 401 5.95 2.29 8.58
C PHE A 401 4.63 1.74 8.05
N VAL A 402 4.08 2.43 7.07
CA VAL A 402 2.82 2.08 6.42
C VAL A 402 3.09 1.91 4.92
N GLY A 403 2.61 0.80 4.35
CA GLY A 403 2.91 0.42 2.97
C GLY A 403 4.39 0.09 2.72
N GLN A 404 4.83 0.41 1.51
CA GLN A 404 6.15 0.09 0.96
C GLN A 404 7.30 0.96 1.50
N GLY A 405 6.98 2.13 2.05
CA GLY A 405 7.94 3.21 2.28
C GLY A 405 8.16 3.62 3.73
N HIS A 406 8.71 4.81 3.94
CA HIS A 406 9.08 5.33 5.25
C HIS A 406 8.13 6.40 5.78
N VAL A 407 7.00 6.62 5.10
CA VAL A 407 5.96 7.56 5.56
C VAL A 407 5.20 6.96 6.74
N LYS A 408 4.86 7.81 7.70
CA LYS A 408 3.98 7.47 8.81
C LYS A 408 2.62 8.08 8.55
N PHE A 409 1.68 7.29 8.07
CA PHE A 409 0.29 7.69 7.89
C PHE A 409 -0.49 7.35 9.15
N ASN A 410 -0.95 8.35 9.91
CA ASN A 410 -1.51 8.08 11.23
C ASN A 410 -2.94 7.52 11.19
N PHE A 411 -3.65 7.66 10.07
CA PHE A 411 -5.00 7.10 9.93
C PHE A 411 -4.98 5.56 9.95
N PRO A 412 -4.22 4.85 9.09
CA PRO A 412 -4.07 3.40 9.17
C PRO A 412 -3.34 2.94 10.45
N ILE A 413 -2.45 3.74 11.04
CA ILE A 413 -1.83 3.42 12.35
C ILE A 413 -2.89 3.42 13.46
N ALA A 414 -3.73 4.45 13.54
CA ALA A 414 -4.80 4.55 14.52
C ALA A 414 -5.81 3.42 14.33
N TYR A 415 -6.26 3.19 13.09
CA TYR A 415 -7.12 2.06 12.74
C TYR A 415 -6.55 0.72 13.23
N SER A 416 -5.30 0.42 12.88
CA SER A 416 -4.65 -0.83 13.26
C SER A 416 -4.55 -0.97 14.79
N ALA A 417 -4.26 0.12 15.51
CA ALA A 417 -4.23 0.13 16.96
C ALA A 417 -5.61 -0.15 17.57
N THR A 418 -6.69 0.42 17.02
CA THR A 418 -8.07 0.16 17.45
C THR A 418 -8.44 -1.31 17.24
N ILE A 419 -8.19 -1.87 16.05
CA ILE A 419 -8.56 -3.24 15.70
C ILE A 419 -7.76 -4.27 16.50
N LEU A 420 -6.44 -4.10 16.63
CA LEU A 420 -5.61 -4.99 17.45
C LEU A 420 -6.02 -4.94 18.94
N SER A 421 -6.36 -3.75 19.45
CA SER A 421 -6.90 -3.60 20.80
C SER A 421 -8.23 -4.32 20.96
N TRP A 422 -9.13 -4.19 19.97
CA TRP A 422 -10.40 -4.90 19.97
C TRP A 422 -10.22 -6.41 19.98
N GLY A 423 -9.32 -6.93 19.13
CA GLY A 423 -8.99 -8.33 19.07
C GLY A 423 -8.42 -8.87 20.37
N TYR A 424 -7.54 -8.13 21.04
CA TYR A 424 -7.04 -8.52 22.35
C TYR A 424 -8.14 -8.53 23.43
N LEU A 425 -9.01 -7.51 23.44
CA LEU A 425 -10.12 -7.42 24.41
C LEU A 425 -11.11 -8.57 24.28
N LEU A 426 -11.30 -9.12 23.08
CA LEU A 426 -12.22 -10.23 22.83
C LEU A 426 -11.56 -11.60 22.96
N TYR A 427 -10.29 -11.73 22.55
CA TYR A 427 -9.62 -13.02 22.35
C TYR A 427 -8.27 -13.10 23.07
N GLU A 428 -8.19 -12.56 24.29
CA GLU A 428 -7.00 -12.61 25.17
C GLU A 428 -6.48 -14.04 25.36
N ASP A 429 -7.39 -15.02 25.45
CA ASP A 429 -7.09 -16.45 25.59
C ASP A 429 -6.26 -17.00 24.44
N ALA A 430 -6.55 -16.58 23.21
CA ALA A 430 -5.82 -17.00 22.01
C ALA A 430 -4.36 -16.53 22.04
N TYR A 431 -4.14 -15.26 22.38
CA TYR A 431 -2.79 -14.69 22.47
C TYR A 431 -1.98 -15.31 23.62
N LYS A 432 -2.61 -15.59 24.76
CA LYS A 432 -1.99 -16.34 25.87
C LYS A 432 -1.62 -17.76 25.45
N ALA A 433 -2.52 -18.48 24.80
CA ALA A 433 -2.28 -19.84 24.34
C ALA A 433 -1.19 -19.92 23.27
N ALA A 434 -1.03 -18.88 22.44
CA ALA A 434 0.05 -18.77 21.47
C ALA A 434 1.39 -18.29 22.07
N GLY A 435 1.41 -17.89 23.36
CA GLY A 435 2.57 -17.29 24.00
C GLY A 435 2.96 -15.93 23.40
N GLN A 436 1.99 -15.20 22.83
CA GLN A 436 2.21 -13.94 22.11
C GLN A 436 1.58 -12.71 22.80
N GLU A 437 0.98 -12.87 23.98
CA GLU A 437 0.31 -11.77 24.70
C GLU A 437 1.22 -10.54 24.88
N ASP A 438 2.41 -10.73 25.44
CA ASP A 438 3.31 -9.60 25.73
C ASP A 438 3.76 -8.88 24.46
N HIS A 439 4.07 -9.63 23.39
CA HIS A 439 4.48 -9.06 22.12
C HIS A 439 3.34 -8.30 21.42
N LEU A 440 2.10 -8.79 21.51
CA LEU A 440 0.95 -8.05 21.02
C LEU A 440 0.74 -6.75 21.79
N LEU A 441 0.76 -6.82 23.12
CA LEU A 441 0.57 -5.65 23.98
C LEU A 441 1.65 -4.60 23.72
N GLU A 442 2.89 -5.03 23.50
CA GLU A 442 3.98 -4.15 23.07
C GLU A 442 3.70 -3.51 21.71
N SER A 443 3.19 -4.27 20.74
CA SER A 443 2.83 -3.74 19.42
C SER A 443 1.66 -2.74 19.45
N ILE A 444 0.63 -2.99 20.27
CA ILE A 444 -0.45 -2.01 20.52
C ILE A 444 0.13 -0.75 21.17
N LYS A 445 0.92 -0.93 22.23
CA LYS A 445 1.53 0.19 22.97
C LYS A 445 2.46 1.02 22.07
N TRP A 446 3.17 0.41 21.13
CA TRP A 446 4.05 1.11 20.19
C TRP A 446 3.31 2.13 19.32
N ALA A 447 2.13 1.77 18.81
CA ALA A 447 1.27 2.71 18.10
C ALA A 447 0.76 3.81 19.03
N LEU A 448 0.20 3.43 20.19
CA LEU A 448 -0.43 4.38 21.11
C LEU A 448 0.57 5.39 21.71
N ASP A 449 1.78 4.95 22.05
CA ASP A 449 2.85 5.83 22.53
C ASP A 449 3.22 6.89 21.49
N TYR A 450 3.28 6.49 20.22
CA TYR A 450 3.54 7.41 19.12
C TYR A 450 2.36 8.36 18.87
N LEU A 451 1.13 7.86 18.85
CA LEU A 451 -0.06 8.72 18.68
C LEU A 451 -0.18 9.74 19.82
N ILE A 452 0.23 9.40 21.05
CA ILE A 452 0.28 10.35 22.18
C ILE A 452 1.25 11.50 21.88
N LYS A 453 2.40 11.20 21.27
CA LYS A 453 3.34 12.24 20.84
C LYS A 453 2.74 13.14 19.74
N CYS A 454 1.95 12.56 18.83
CA CYS A 454 1.25 13.30 17.78
C CYS A 454 0.11 14.19 18.30
N HIS A 455 -0.47 13.89 19.46
CA HIS A 455 -1.50 14.71 20.10
C HIS A 455 -0.85 15.73 21.05
N THR A 456 -0.29 16.78 20.47
CA THR A 456 0.54 17.80 21.15
C THR A 456 -0.27 18.80 21.97
N LYS A 457 -1.52 19.06 21.60
CA LYS A 457 -2.46 19.97 22.31
C LYS A 457 -3.89 19.46 22.16
N PRO A 458 -4.83 19.80 23.05
CA PRO A 458 -6.21 19.30 22.99
C PRO A 458 -6.93 19.50 21.65
N ASP A 459 -6.54 20.49 20.84
CA ASP A 459 -7.10 20.87 19.55
C ASP A 459 -6.10 20.74 18.39
N GLU A 460 -5.08 19.89 18.54
CA GLU A 460 -4.01 19.70 17.55
C GLU A 460 -3.56 18.23 17.49
N PHE A 461 -3.50 17.68 16.28
CA PHE A 461 -3.05 16.31 16.06
C PHE A 461 -2.22 16.17 14.79
N TYR A 462 -0.99 15.65 14.90
CA TYR A 462 -0.18 15.30 13.74
C TYR A 462 -0.75 14.05 13.06
N VAL A 463 -0.98 14.14 11.75
CA VAL A 463 -1.65 13.11 10.94
C VAL A 463 -0.68 12.36 10.03
N GLN A 464 0.47 12.97 9.72
CA GLN A 464 1.48 12.37 8.88
C GLN A 464 2.87 12.91 9.19
N VAL A 465 3.90 12.07 9.00
CA VAL A 465 5.30 12.49 8.98
C VAL A 465 5.96 11.98 7.70
N SER A 466 6.64 12.89 7.00
CA SER A 466 7.19 12.77 5.65
C SER A 466 6.18 13.05 4.53
N ASP A 467 6.67 13.69 3.46
CA ASP A 467 5.96 13.78 2.20
C ASP A 467 6.01 12.43 1.48
N TYR A 468 4.90 12.01 0.90
CA TYR A 468 4.82 10.71 0.23
C TYR A 468 5.63 10.66 -1.06
N LEU A 469 5.54 11.68 -1.90
CA LEU A 469 6.21 11.68 -3.19
C LEU A 469 7.74 11.74 -3.01
N ALA A 470 8.23 12.52 -2.05
CA ALA A 470 9.63 12.56 -1.69
C ALA A 470 10.14 11.22 -1.13
N ASP A 471 9.36 10.57 -0.26
CA ASP A 471 9.70 9.23 0.25
C ASP A 471 9.64 8.15 -0.83
N TYR A 472 8.70 8.26 -1.78
CA TYR A 472 8.48 7.28 -2.83
C TYR A 472 9.75 7.01 -3.67
N TRP A 473 10.56 8.03 -3.88
CA TRP A 473 11.81 7.94 -4.64
C TRP A 473 13.04 7.55 -3.80
N SER A 474 12.88 7.38 -2.48
CA SER A 474 13.98 6.99 -1.60
C SER A 474 14.07 5.49 -1.41
N TRP A 475 15.19 4.92 -1.85
CA TRP A 475 15.52 3.50 -1.74
C TRP A 475 16.52 3.17 -0.62
N ASN A 476 16.79 4.14 0.26
CA ASN A 476 17.71 3.95 1.37
C ASN A 476 17.07 3.11 2.49
N HIS A 477 17.92 2.46 3.28
CA HIS A 477 17.52 1.98 4.59
C HIS A 477 16.90 3.11 5.42
N PRO A 478 15.82 2.85 6.17
CA PRO A 478 15.25 3.86 7.06
C PRO A 478 16.24 4.30 8.16
N GLU A 479 17.20 3.45 8.52
CA GLU A 479 18.27 3.75 9.49
C GLU A 479 19.25 4.83 8.98
N PHE A 480 19.39 4.99 7.65
CA PHE A 480 20.27 5.99 7.00
C PHE A 480 19.49 7.03 6.19
N TYR A 481 18.19 7.16 6.42
CA TYR A 481 17.39 8.16 5.73
C TYR A 481 17.78 9.56 6.22
N LEU A 482 18.35 10.37 5.31
CA LEU A 482 18.79 11.75 5.57
C LEU A 482 17.89 12.81 4.92
N GLY A 483 16.81 12.41 4.24
CA GLY A 483 15.89 13.34 3.60
C GLY A 483 15.07 14.15 4.59
N ASP A 484 14.51 15.28 4.12
CA ASP A 484 13.56 16.07 4.89
C ASP A 484 12.25 15.29 5.10
N ARG A 485 11.75 15.30 6.34
CA ARG A 485 10.54 14.56 6.74
C ARG A 485 9.52 15.53 7.35
N PRO A 486 8.82 16.32 6.51
CA PRO A 486 7.90 17.34 7.00
C PRO A 486 6.74 16.70 7.80
N PRO A 487 6.36 17.29 8.94
CA PRO A 487 5.20 16.84 9.69
C PRO A 487 3.93 17.56 9.19
N TYR A 488 2.79 16.88 9.20
CA TYR A 488 1.50 17.44 8.83
C TYR A 488 0.51 17.26 9.99
N ARG A 489 -0.30 18.28 10.27
CA ARG A 489 -1.23 18.27 11.40
C ARG A 489 -2.57 18.92 11.12
N ILE A 490 -3.61 18.38 11.74
CA ILE A 490 -4.93 18.98 11.82
C ILE A 490 -5.03 19.84 13.08
N ASN A 491 -5.89 20.85 13.01
CA ASN A 491 -6.21 21.77 14.10
C ASN A 491 -7.56 22.46 13.84
N ALA A 492 -7.94 23.45 14.65
CA ALA A 492 -9.23 24.13 14.50
C ALA A 492 -9.43 24.85 13.14
N THR A 493 -8.37 25.25 12.43
CA THR A 493 -8.47 25.89 11.11
C THR A 493 -8.30 24.92 9.94
N HIS A 494 -7.71 23.75 10.20
CA HIS A 494 -7.53 22.64 9.25
C HIS A 494 -8.07 21.36 9.91
N PRO A 495 -9.41 21.20 9.98
CA PRO A 495 -10.04 20.11 10.72
C PRO A 495 -9.80 18.73 10.08
N GLY A 496 -9.90 17.66 10.88
CA GLY A 496 -9.85 16.28 10.40
C GLY A 496 -10.60 15.37 11.37
N THR A 497 -11.92 15.37 11.25
CA THR A 497 -12.84 14.67 12.13
C THR A 497 -12.64 13.17 12.06
N ASP A 498 -12.53 12.63 10.85
CA ASP A 498 -12.23 11.23 10.54
C ASP A 498 -11.05 10.69 11.36
N ILE A 499 -9.83 11.16 11.08
CA ILE A 499 -8.61 10.67 11.69
C ILE A 499 -8.54 11.00 13.19
N ALA A 500 -9.08 12.16 13.63
CA ALA A 500 -9.14 12.49 15.04
C ALA A 500 -10.08 11.55 15.81
N MET A 501 -11.22 11.17 15.22
CA MET A 501 -12.16 10.20 15.81
C MET A 501 -11.60 8.77 15.79
N GLU A 502 -10.85 8.37 14.75
CA GLU A 502 -10.15 7.07 14.75
C GLU A 502 -9.03 7.04 15.80
N ALA A 503 -8.25 8.12 15.95
CA ALA A 503 -7.26 8.23 17.03
C ALA A 503 -7.93 8.22 18.42
N ALA A 504 -9.10 8.85 18.56
CA ALA A 504 -9.90 8.76 19.78
C ALA A 504 -10.37 7.32 20.06
N ALA A 505 -10.81 6.59 19.02
CA ALA A 505 -11.16 5.17 19.12
C ALA A 505 -9.97 4.32 19.57
N ALA A 506 -8.79 4.52 18.96
CA ALA A 506 -7.57 3.81 19.29
C ALA A 506 -7.18 4.02 20.76
N PHE A 507 -7.23 5.27 21.24
CA PHE A 507 -6.95 5.58 22.64
C PHE A 507 -8.00 5.03 23.60
N ALA A 508 -9.28 5.09 23.26
CA ALA A 508 -10.35 4.53 24.08
C ALA A 508 -10.24 3.00 24.19
N ALA A 509 -10.07 2.29 23.07
CA ALA A 509 -9.83 0.85 23.04
C ALA A 509 -8.56 0.47 23.80
N GLY A 510 -7.45 1.18 23.58
CA GLY A 510 -6.19 0.99 24.32
C GLY A 510 -6.36 1.21 25.82
N SER A 511 -7.15 2.20 26.24
CA SER A 511 -7.41 2.46 27.66
C SER A 511 -8.07 1.27 28.34
N LEU A 512 -8.94 0.53 27.64
CA LEU A 512 -9.56 -0.71 28.12
C LEU A 512 -8.53 -1.83 28.22
N VAL A 513 -7.68 -2.01 27.19
CA VAL A 513 -6.61 -3.02 27.17
C VAL A 513 -5.68 -2.88 28.39
N PHE A 514 -5.25 -1.66 28.67
CA PHE A 514 -4.29 -1.39 29.75
C PHE A 514 -4.94 -1.10 31.10
N LYS A 515 -6.27 -1.15 31.23
CA LYS A 515 -7.00 -0.75 32.45
C LYS A 515 -6.49 -1.41 33.72
N THR A 516 -6.17 -2.70 33.66
CA THR A 516 -5.67 -3.48 34.81
C THR A 516 -4.16 -3.68 34.79
N LYS A 517 -3.54 -3.65 33.61
CA LYS A 517 -2.10 -3.89 33.41
C LYS A 517 -1.25 -2.65 33.70
N ASP A 518 -1.74 -1.47 33.33
CA ASP A 518 -1.14 -0.17 33.62
C ASP A 518 -2.25 0.90 33.76
N PRO A 519 -2.84 1.05 34.96
CA PRO A 519 -3.96 1.98 35.19
C PRO A 519 -3.60 3.45 34.93
N SER A 520 -2.32 3.83 35.14
CA SER A 520 -1.85 5.19 34.89
C SER A 520 -1.80 5.48 33.40
N TYR A 521 -1.25 4.55 32.62
CA TYR A 521 -1.24 4.67 31.17
C TYR A 521 -2.66 4.63 30.59
N SER A 522 -3.52 3.73 31.08
CA SER A 522 -4.96 3.69 30.74
C SER A 522 -5.65 5.03 30.94
N THR A 523 -5.44 5.68 32.09
CA THR A 523 -6.01 7.01 32.38
C THR A 523 -5.47 8.09 31.42
N ARG A 524 -4.17 8.03 31.07
CA ARG A 524 -3.56 8.93 30.10
C ARG A 524 -4.20 8.76 28.72
N LEU A 525 -4.33 7.52 28.25
CA LEU A 525 -4.98 7.20 26.98
C LEU A 525 -6.41 7.74 26.94
N LEU A 526 -7.21 7.48 27.98
CA LEU A 526 -8.59 7.96 28.04
C LEU A 526 -8.70 9.49 28.02
N THR A 527 -7.69 10.20 28.56
CA THR A 527 -7.63 11.66 28.50
C THR A 527 -7.45 12.14 27.06
N HIS A 528 -6.49 11.56 26.32
CA HIS A 528 -6.28 11.88 24.91
C HIS A 528 -7.51 11.51 24.05
N ALA A 529 -8.17 10.39 24.33
CA ALA A 529 -9.38 9.96 23.63
C ALA A 529 -10.50 11.01 23.72
N LYS A 530 -10.81 11.47 24.95
CA LYS A 530 -11.85 12.48 25.19
C LYS A 530 -11.52 13.82 24.54
N GLN A 531 -10.26 14.24 24.62
CA GLN A 531 -9.81 15.50 24.02
C GLN A 531 -9.92 15.48 22.49
N LEU A 532 -9.47 14.41 21.81
CA LEU A 532 -9.58 14.31 20.35
C LEU A 532 -11.02 14.20 19.89
N TRP A 533 -11.86 13.45 20.61
CA TRP A 533 -13.29 13.39 20.30
C TRP A 533 -13.96 14.76 20.42
N ASP A 534 -13.70 15.49 21.52
CA ASP A 534 -14.21 16.84 21.73
C ASP A 534 -13.72 17.83 20.64
N PHE A 535 -12.45 17.70 20.22
CA PHE A 535 -11.87 18.50 19.15
C PHE A 535 -12.54 18.22 17.80
N ALA A 536 -12.67 16.94 17.46
CA ALA A 536 -13.23 16.47 16.19
C ALA A 536 -14.72 16.83 16.04
N ASP A 537 -15.50 16.72 17.12
CA ASP A 537 -16.92 17.07 17.11
C ASP A 537 -17.15 18.59 16.96
N LYS A 538 -16.30 19.41 17.59
CA LYS A 538 -16.37 20.89 17.50
C LYS A 538 -15.88 21.45 16.17
N ASN A 539 -14.91 20.79 15.53
CA ASN A 539 -14.26 21.28 14.31
C ASN A 539 -14.43 20.23 13.21
N ARG A 540 -15.60 20.23 12.56
CA ARG A 540 -15.95 19.21 11.58
C ARG A 540 -15.31 19.46 10.22
N GLY A 541 -14.65 18.45 9.67
CA GLY A 541 -14.10 18.46 8.31
C GLY A 541 -13.30 17.19 8.01
N ILE A 542 -13.12 16.90 6.72
CA ILE A 542 -12.36 15.75 6.24
C ILE A 542 -10.87 16.10 6.30
N TYR A 543 -10.01 15.26 6.87
CA TYR A 543 -8.59 15.63 7.05
C TYR A 543 -7.87 15.80 5.71
N SER A 544 -8.22 14.99 4.71
CA SER A 544 -7.61 15.01 3.38
C SER A 544 -7.99 16.25 2.58
N ASP A 545 -9.14 16.88 2.86
CA ASP A 545 -9.51 18.17 2.28
C ASP A 545 -8.75 19.31 2.97
N SER A 546 -8.50 19.19 4.27
CA SER A 546 -7.76 20.19 5.05
C SER A 546 -6.26 20.16 4.79
N ILE A 547 -5.71 18.99 4.44
CA ILE A 547 -4.27 18.76 4.25
C ILE A 547 -4.05 17.87 3.03
N GLU A 548 -4.37 18.39 1.85
CA GLU A 548 -4.30 17.66 0.57
C GLU A 548 -2.94 16.98 0.33
N VAL A 549 -1.84 17.60 0.77
CA VAL A 549 -0.49 17.03 0.63
C VAL A 549 -0.35 15.71 1.41
N ALA A 550 -1.03 15.57 2.54
CA ALA A 550 -1.07 14.36 3.38
C ALA A 550 -2.17 13.36 2.96
N ALA A 551 -2.94 13.66 1.91
CA ALA A 551 -4.04 12.82 1.44
C ALA A 551 -3.63 11.77 0.40
N HIS A 552 -2.49 11.96 -0.30
CA HIS A 552 -2.13 11.24 -1.53
C HIS A 552 -2.37 9.71 -1.53
N ASN A 553 -2.13 9.02 -0.41
CA ASN A 553 -2.37 7.58 -0.29
C ASN A 553 -3.60 7.16 0.52
N TYR A 554 -4.04 8.02 1.44
CA TYR A 554 -5.03 7.69 2.47
C TYR A 554 -6.16 8.73 2.53
N SER A 555 -6.63 9.21 1.38
CA SER A 555 -7.76 10.15 1.29
C SER A 555 -9.02 9.59 1.95
N SER A 556 -9.59 10.40 2.83
CA SER A 556 -10.85 10.07 3.51
C SER A 556 -12.05 10.40 2.62
N HIS A 557 -13.06 9.52 2.64
CA HIS A 557 -14.32 9.71 1.88
C HIS A 557 -15.51 10.14 2.74
N GLY A 558 -15.30 10.30 4.05
CA GLY A 558 -16.35 10.65 5.00
C GLY A 558 -15.81 10.66 6.43
N PHE A 559 -16.64 11.10 7.38
CA PHE A 559 -16.30 11.03 8.80
C PHE A 559 -17.48 10.59 9.68
N ASN A 560 -18.65 10.33 9.09
CA ASN A 560 -19.85 10.03 9.88
C ASN A 560 -19.69 8.68 10.59
N ASP A 561 -19.15 7.71 9.90
CA ASP A 561 -18.82 6.40 10.42
C ASP A 561 -17.68 6.48 11.46
N GLU A 562 -16.68 7.35 11.32
CA GLU A 562 -15.70 7.59 12.38
C GLU A 562 -16.30 8.28 13.61
N ILE A 563 -17.22 9.25 13.46
CA ILE A 563 -17.94 9.83 14.61
C ILE A 563 -18.69 8.72 15.34
N CYS A 564 -19.40 7.85 14.61
CA CYS A 564 -20.08 6.70 15.22
C CYS A 564 -19.07 5.81 15.96
N TRP A 565 -17.97 5.44 15.29
CA TRP A 565 -16.93 4.56 15.78
C TRP A 565 -16.22 5.07 17.05
N GLY A 566 -15.66 6.29 16.99
CA GLY A 566 -14.98 6.92 18.11
C GLY A 566 -15.90 7.12 19.32
N SER A 567 -17.17 7.43 19.06
CA SER A 567 -18.20 7.54 20.10
C SER A 567 -18.52 6.18 20.74
N LEU A 568 -18.64 5.10 19.97
CA LEU A 568 -18.89 3.77 20.52
C LEU A 568 -17.74 3.30 21.42
N TRP A 569 -16.50 3.54 21.02
CA TRP A 569 -15.34 3.19 21.84
C TRP A 569 -15.24 4.02 23.12
N LEU A 570 -15.53 5.32 23.06
CA LEU A 570 -15.60 6.13 24.27
C LEU A 570 -16.76 5.73 25.18
N TYR A 571 -17.90 5.35 24.62
CA TYR A 571 -18.99 4.76 25.39
C TYR A 571 -18.54 3.49 26.11
N GLN A 572 -17.86 2.57 25.41
CA GLN A 572 -17.33 1.36 26.05
C GLN A 572 -16.29 1.66 27.14
N ALA A 573 -15.44 2.66 26.94
CA ALA A 573 -14.40 3.02 27.90
C ALA A 573 -14.94 3.74 29.15
N THR A 574 -16.06 4.47 29.02
CA THR A 574 -16.55 5.40 30.05
C THR A 574 -17.91 5.05 30.64
N ASN A 575 -18.73 4.29 29.91
CA ASN A 575 -20.15 4.09 30.17
C ASN A 575 -20.97 5.39 30.24
N ASP A 576 -20.51 6.44 29.54
CA ASP A 576 -21.20 7.73 29.44
C ASP A 576 -22.13 7.75 28.21
N ASN A 577 -23.44 7.83 28.47
CA ASN A 577 -24.48 7.77 27.44
C ASN A 577 -24.41 8.92 26.43
N THR A 578 -23.74 10.04 26.73
CA THR A 578 -23.53 11.11 25.73
C THR A 578 -22.85 10.56 24.48
N TYR A 579 -21.87 9.67 24.63
CA TYR A 579 -21.19 9.05 23.49
C TYR A 579 -22.08 8.04 22.77
N LEU A 580 -22.88 7.23 23.49
CA LEU A 580 -23.82 6.33 22.82
C LEU A 580 -24.83 7.12 21.98
N THR A 581 -25.42 8.19 22.54
CA THR A 581 -26.34 9.05 21.80
C THR A 581 -25.70 9.66 20.56
N ALA A 582 -24.45 10.12 20.65
CA ALA A 582 -23.72 10.62 19.49
C ALA A 582 -23.49 9.51 18.43
N ALA A 583 -23.14 8.30 18.86
CA ALA A 583 -23.00 7.16 17.95
C ALA A 583 -24.30 6.82 17.21
N GLU A 584 -25.42 6.77 17.92
CA GLU A 584 -26.73 6.45 17.33
C GLU A 584 -27.20 7.50 16.32
N GLN A 585 -26.81 8.78 16.48
CA GLN A 585 -27.11 9.85 15.51
C GLN A 585 -26.39 9.67 14.18
N HIS A 586 -25.25 9.00 14.18
CA HIS A 586 -24.40 8.76 13.01
C HIS A 586 -24.45 7.29 12.55
N PHE A 587 -25.44 6.53 13.02
CA PHE A 587 -25.64 5.14 12.60
C PHE A 587 -26.14 5.08 11.14
N ASP A 588 -25.47 4.27 10.32
CA ASP A 588 -25.90 3.93 8.97
C ASP A 588 -26.45 2.47 8.93
N PRO A 589 -27.75 2.29 8.62
CA PRO A 589 -28.38 0.96 8.51
C PRO A 589 -28.14 0.26 7.16
N LEU A 590 -27.54 0.93 6.17
CA LEU A 590 -27.35 0.36 4.83
C LEU A 590 -26.33 -0.78 4.85
N PRO A 591 -26.48 -1.78 3.96
CA PRO A 591 -25.47 -2.83 3.81
C PRO A 591 -24.09 -2.24 3.52
N ALA A 592 -23.11 -2.59 4.36
CA ALA A 592 -21.75 -2.11 4.21
C ALA A 592 -20.98 -2.95 3.18
N ALA A 593 -20.40 -2.29 2.18
CA ALA A 593 -19.61 -2.94 1.13
C ALA A 593 -18.16 -3.21 1.53
N ASP A 594 -17.73 -2.80 2.72
CA ASP A 594 -16.41 -3.05 3.32
C ASP A 594 -16.34 -2.70 4.81
N MET A 595 -15.23 -3.11 5.41
CA MET A 595 -14.65 -2.58 6.64
C MET A 595 -13.18 -2.34 6.35
N SER A 596 -12.70 -1.12 6.56
CA SER A 596 -11.34 -0.72 6.21
C SER A 596 -10.83 0.40 7.11
N TRP A 597 -9.64 0.92 6.85
CA TRP A 597 -9.10 2.10 7.55
C TRP A 597 -9.94 3.36 7.30
N ASP A 598 -10.74 3.39 6.23
CA ASP A 598 -11.54 4.54 5.79
C ASP A 598 -13.05 4.37 6.03
N ASN A 599 -13.54 3.13 6.14
CA ASN A 599 -14.97 2.87 6.36
C ASN A 599 -15.19 1.96 7.57
N LYS A 600 -15.92 2.47 8.56
CA LYS A 600 -16.27 1.77 9.82
C LYS A 600 -17.72 1.28 9.88
N THR A 601 -18.50 1.47 8.82
CA THR A 601 -19.95 1.20 8.83
C THR A 601 -20.31 -0.21 9.31
N ALA A 602 -19.68 -1.24 8.74
CA ALA A 602 -19.93 -2.63 9.14
C ALA A 602 -19.57 -2.88 10.62
N ALA A 603 -18.46 -2.32 11.10
CA ALA A 603 -18.03 -2.46 12.48
C ALA A 603 -18.96 -1.73 13.46
N ASN A 604 -19.44 -0.54 13.09
CA ASN A 604 -20.42 0.23 13.85
C ASN A 604 -21.72 -0.55 14.03
N GLN A 605 -22.23 -1.19 12.97
CA GLN A 605 -23.43 -2.04 13.02
C GLN A 605 -23.26 -3.19 14.01
N VAL A 606 -22.15 -3.94 13.91
CA VAL A 606 -21.84 -5.07 14.81
C VAL A 606 -21.66 -4.60 16.26
N LEU A 607 -20.95 -3.49 16.47
CA LEU A 607 -20.64 -2.98 17.80
C LEU A 607 -21.89 -2.42 18.50
N LEU A 608 -22.73 -1.67 17.78
CA LEU A 608 -24.03 -1.19 18.28
C LEU A 608 -24.95 -2.35 18.64
N TYR A 609 -25.06 -3.38 17.78
CA TYR A 609 -25.85 -4.56 18.10
C TYR A 609 -25.31 -5.26 19.35
N LYS A 610 -24.00 -5.48 19.45
CA LYS A 610 -23.37 -6.10 20.62
C LYS A 610 -23.63 -5.33 21.92
N LEU A 611 -23.66 -4.00 21.86
CA LEU A 611 -23.85 -3.14 23.03
C LEU A 611 -25.31 -3.00 23.46
N THR A 612 -26.24 -2.95 22.50
CA THR A 612 -27.65 -2.58 22.77
C THR A 612 -28.63 -3.74 22.63
N LYS A 613 -28.29 -4.75 21.81
CA LYS A 613 -29.16 -5.85 21.39
C LYS A 613 -30.47 -5.37 20.72
N ASP A 614 -30.50 -4.15 20.19
CA ASP A 614 -31.66 -3.59 19.47
C ASP A 614 -31.76 -4.24 18.07
N ASP A 615 -32.97 -4.66 17.70
CA ASP A 615 -33.29 -5.35 16.46
C ASP A 615 -32.92 -4.54 15.21
N LYS A 616 -32.95 -3.20 15.26
CA LYS A 616 -32.58 -2.38 14.09
C LYS A 616 -31.10 -2.56 13.71
N TYR A 617 -30.22 -2.74 14.69
CA TYR A 617 -28.80 -3.01 14.46
C TYR A 617 -28.58 -4.45 14.03
N LYS A 618 -29.34 -5.38 14.61
CA LYS A 618 -29.35 -6.78 14.15
C LYS A 618 -29.66 -6.85 12.64
N THR A 619 -30.74 -6.21 12.21
CA THR A 619 -31.14 -6.18 10.79
C THR A 619 -30.05 -5.58 9.91
N ALA A 620 -29.37 -4.52 10.35
CA ALA A 620 -28.27 -3.94 9.58
C ALA A 620 -27.07 -4.91 9.44
N VAL A 621 -26.71 -5.62 10.52
CA VAL A 621 -25.66 -6.66 10.48
C VAL A 621 -26.06 -7.80 9.53
N GLU A 622 -27.30 -8.29 9.62
CA GLU A 622 -27.82 -9.35 8.75
C GLU A 622 -27.83 -8.93 7.28
N ASN A 623 -28.28 -7.71 6.97
CA ASN A 623 -28.26 -7.18 5.61
C ASN A 623 -26.84 -7.02 5.06
N THR A 624 -25.89 -6.59 5.89
CA THR A 624 -24.47 -6.52 5.52
C THR A 624 -23.91 -7.92 5.22
N PHE A 625 -24.15 -8.92 6.05
CA PHE A 625 -23.65 -10.26 5.75
C PHE A 625 -24.42 -10.96 4.62
N GLN A 626 -25.68 -10.64 4.40
CA GLN A 626 -26.41 -11.06 3.20
C GLN A 626 -25.77 -10.49 1.92
N TYR A 627 -25.27 -9.25 1.97
CA TYR A 627 -24.53 -8.63 0.87
C TYR A 627 -23.20 -9.36 0.59
N TRP A 628 -22.52 -9.85 1.63
CA TRP A 628 -21.20 -10.48 1.56
C TRP A 628 -21.19 -11.99 1.32
N PHE A 629 -22.23 -12.72 1.74
CA PHE A 629 -22.28 -14.18 1.64
C PHE A 629 -22.41 -14.65 0.18
N PRO A 630 -22.04 -15.90 -0.15
CA PRO A 630 -22.25 -16.46 -1.48
C PRO A 630 -23.71 -16.29 -1.96
N GLY A 631 -23.88 -15.82 -3.20
CA GLY A 631 -25.18 -15.46 -3.76
C GLY A 631 -25.66 -14.04 -3.40
N GLY A 632 -24.89 -13.31 -2.59
CA GLY A 632 -25.03 -11.88 -2.34
C GLY A 632 -24.47 -11.03 -3.48
N SER A 633 -24.06 -9.79 -3.16
CA SER A 633 -23.57 -8.82 -4.14
C SER A 633 -22.05 -8.79 -4.27
N ILE A 634 -21.30 -9.23 -3.25
CA ILE A 634 -19.85 -9.37 -3.35
C ILE A 634 -19.50 -10.53 -4.31
N PRO A 635 -18.69 -10.29 -5.35
CA PRO A 635 -18.18 -11.35 -6.21
C PRO A 635 -17.35 -12.38 -5.43
N TYR A 636 -17.35 -13.63 -5.90
CA TYR A 636 -16.48 -14.68 -5.36
C TYR A 636 -15.54 -15.19 -6.43
N THR A 637 -14.28 -15.38 -6.06
CA THR A 637 -13.34 -16.08 -6.94
C THR A 637 -13.72 -17.55 -7.09
N PRO A 638 -13.28 -18.24 -8.16
CA PRO A 638 -13.52 -19.68 -8.33
C PRO A 638 -13.12 -20.55 -7.13
N LYS A 639 -12.07 -20.17 -6.36
CA LYS A 639 -11.65 -20.87 -5.14
C LYS A 639 -12.30 -20.35 -3.84
N GLY A 640 -13.23 -19.39 -3.91
CA GLY A 640 -14.13 -19.04 -2.81
C GLY A 640 -13.71 -17.84 -1.94
N LEU A 641 -12.82 -16.97 -2.41
CA LEU A 641 -12.54 -15.69 -1.76
C LEU A 641 -13.65 -14.69 -2.10
N ALA A 642 -14.19 -14.01 -1.08
CA ALA A 642 -15.05 -12.85 -1.26
C ALA A 642 -14.22 -11.68 -1.82
N HIS A 643 -14.32 -11.44 -3.13
CA HIS A 643 -13.47 -10.53 -3.89
C HIS A 643 -14.17 -9.22 -4.17
N ARG A 644 -13.93 -8.23 -3.29
CA ARG A 644 -14.51 -6.89 -3.39
C ARG A 644 -13.78 -5.99 -4.41
N SER A 645 -12.46 -6.08 -4.46
CA SER A 645 -11.61 -5.29 -5.37
C SER A 645 -10.24 -5.93 -5.55
N ASP A 646 -9.55 -5.60 -6.65
CA ASP A 646 -8.18 -6.11 -6.91
C ASP A 646 -7.16 -5.59 -5.90
N ARG A 647 -7.31 -4.35 -5.43
CA ARG A 647 -6.51 -3.85 -4.30
C ARG A 647 -7.07 -4.38 -3.00
N ALA A 648 -6.19 -4.93 -2.15
CA ALA A 648 -6.50 -5.36 -0.79
C ALA A 648 -7.56 -6.48 -0.66
N ALA A 649 -7.71 -7.33 -1.69
CA ALA A 649 -8.73 -8.39 -1.72
C ALA A 649 -8.76 -9.26 -0.46
N LEU A 650 -7.58 -9.71 0.00
CA LEU A 650 -7.47 -10.56 1.19
C LEU A 650 -7.77 -9.79 2.48
N SER A 651 -7.29 -8.56 2.59
CA SER A 651 -7.56 -7.69 3.74
C SER A 651 -9.06 -7.42 3.90
N SER A 652 -9.76 -7.07 2.81
CA SER A 652 -11.21 -6.85 2.84
C SER A 652 -11.98 -8.08 3.30
N ALA A 653 -11.66 -9.26 2.78
CA ALA A 653 -12.28 -10.51 3.20
C ALA A 653 -11.96 -10.84 4.68
N ALA A 654 -10.71 -10.62 5.11
CA ALA A 654 -10.29 -10.87 6.49
C ALA A 654 -10.94 -9.90 7.50
N ASN A 655 -11.12 -8.63 7.15
CA ASN A 655 -11.81 -7.64 7.98
C ASN A 655 -13.29 -8.02 8.17
N MET A 656 -13.95 -8.49 7.12
CA MET A 656 -15.34 -8.95 7.22
C MET A 656 -15.45 -10.30 7.94
N ALA A 657 -14.50 -11.20 7.75
CA ALA A 657 -14.41 -12.44 8.52
C ALA A 657 -14.26 -12.17 10.03
N MET A 658 -13.44 -11.21 10.42
CA MET A 658 -13.35 -10.73 11.79
C MET A 658 -14.73 -10.29 12.32
N LEU A 659 -15.43 -9.43 11.57
CA LEU A 659 -16.74 -8.93 12.00
C LEU A 659 -17.80 -10.03 12.09
N ALA A 660 -17.77 -11.02 11.18
CA ALA A 660 -18.66 -12.19 11.22
C ALA A 660 -18.42 -13.00 12.50
N LEU A 661 -17.15 -13.22 12.89
CA LEU A 661 -16.80 -13.92 14.12
C LEU A 661 -17.27 -13.16 15.37
N ILE A 662 -17.13 -11.83 15.37
CA ILE A 662 -17.62 -10.98 16.47
C ILE A 662 -19.14 -10.98 16.56
N ALA A 663 -19.84 -10.95 15.41
CA ALA A 663 -21.29 -11.06 15.35
C ALA A 663 -21.80 -12.44 15.78
N ALA A 664 -21.07 -13.51 15.46
CA ALA A 664 -21.33 -14.85 15.96
C ALA A 664 -21.21 -14.92 17.48
N ASP A 665 -20.16 -14.33 18.06
CA ASP A 665 -20.04 -14.23 19.53
C ASP A 665 -21.08 -13.30 20.17
N ALA A 666 -21.82 -12.53 19.35
CA ALA A 666 -22.98 -11.73 19.77
C ALA A 666 -24.33 -12.42 19.51
N ASP A 667 -24.36 -13.72 19.21
CA ASP A 667 -25.59 -14.51 19.02
C ASP A 667 -26.30 -14.40 17.66
N LEU A 668 -25.57 -14.00 16.62
CA LEU A 668 -26.07 -14.01 15.23
C LEU A 668 -25.46 -15.14 14.42
N HIS A 669 -26.30 -15.97 13.78
CA HIS A 669 -25.90 -16.94 12.75
C HIS A 669 -24.62 -17.71 13.08
N HIS A 670 -24.54 -18.22 14.32
CA HIS A 670 -23.30 -18.71 14.96
C HIS A 670 -22.48 -19.63 14.06
N ASN A 671 -23.11 -20.62 13.44
CA ASN A 671 -22.40 -21.65 12.70
C ASN A 671 -21.95 -21.09 11.34
N GLU A 672 -22.86 -20.45 10.65
CA GLU A 672 -22.71 -19.93 9.30
C GLU A 672 -21.65 -18.81 9.26
N PHE A 673 -21.67 -17.89 10.23
CA PHE A 673 -20.69 -16.82 10.33
C PHE A 673 -19.30 -17.35 10.67
N ARG A 674 -19.19 -18.30 11.61
CA ARG A 674 -17.90 -18.91 11.98
C ARG A 674 -17.31 -19.70 10.82
N HIS A 675 -18.12 -20.47 10.11
CA HIS A 675 -17.69 -21.29 8.98
C HIS A 675 -17.25 -20.43 7.79
N TRP A 676 -18.07 -19.46 7.40
CA TRP A 676 -17.72 -18.54 6.32
C TRP A 676 -16.41 -17.79 6.62
N ALA A 677 -16.29 -17.21 7.83
CA ALA A 677 -15.10 -16.50 8.25
C ALA A 677 -13.86 -17.38 8.27
N MET A 678 -13.98 -18.62 8.78
CA MET A 678 -12.88 -19.60 8.75
C MET A 678 -12.40 -19.85 7.33
N CYS A 679 -13.32 -20.04 6.37
CA CYS A 679 -12.92 -20.28 4.98
C CYS A 679 -12.23 -19.07 4.33
N GLN A 680 -12.63 -17.83 4.64
CA GLN A 680 -11.92 -16.64 4.15
C GLN A 680 -10.49 -16.56 4.69
N ILE A 681 -10.29 -16.88 5.98
CA ILE A 681 -8.95 -16.92 6.57
C ILE A 681 -8.14 -18.11 6.03
N HIS A 682 -8.73 -19.29 5.91
CA HIS A 682 -8.05 -20.48 5.36
C HIS A 682 -7.65 -20.32 3.90
N TYR A 683 -8.42 -19.56 3.11
CA TYR A 683 -8.02 -19.14 1.77
C TYR A 683 -6.67 -18.41 1.81
N ALA A 684 -6.53 -17.41 2.69
CA ALA A 684 -5.28 -16.67 2.86
C ALA A 684 -4.13 -17.56 3.38
N LEU A 685 -4.45 -18.58 4.20
CA LEU A 685 -3.45 -19.45 4.81
C LEU A 685 -2.93 -20.56 3.88
N GLY A 686 -3.72 -21.04 2.92
CA GLY A 686 -3.24 -22.03 1.96
C GLY A 686 -4.28 -22.93 1.28
N ASP A 687 -5.59 -22.74 1.49
CA ASP A 687 -6.61 -23.66 0.94
C ASP A 687 -6.61 -23.72 -0.59
N THR A 688 -6.03 -22.72 -1.23
CA THR A 688 -5.85 -22.63 -2.68
C THR A 688 -4.65 -23.42 -3.21
N GLY A 689 -3.82 -23.98 -2.33
CA GLY A 689 -2.52 -24.60 -2.62
C GLY A 689 -1.32 -23.66 -2.41
N PHE A 690 -1.53 -22.39 -2.07
CA PHE A 690 -0.51 -21.37 -1.88
C PHE A 690 -0.88 -20.46 -0.71
N SER A 691 0.06 -20.17 0.19
CA SER A 691 -0.18 -19.21 1.27
C SER A 691 -0.01 -17.79 0.76
N TYR A 692 -0.85 -16.87 1.19
CA TYR A 692 -0.69 -15.43 0.95
C TYR A 692 -0.10 -14.69 2.15
N VAL A 693 0.41 -15.44 3.14
CA VAL A 693 1.06 -14.90 4.34
C VAL A 693 2.55 -15.18 4.26
N VAL A 694 3.35 -14.12 4.14
CA VAL A 694 4.80 -14.23 3.93
C VAL A 694 5.44 -15.06 5.05
N GLY A 695 6.20 -16.09 4.67
CA GLY A 695 6.90 -16.97 5.61
C GLY A 695 6.03 -17.98 6.35
N PHE A 696 4.74 -18.13 6.01
CA PHE A 696 3.85 -19.15 6.56
C PHE A 696 3.55 -20.25 5.53
N GLY A 697 3.46 -21.50 5.98
CA GLY A 697 3.27 -22.66 5.10
C GLY A 697 4.53 -23.03 4.31
N ASP A 698 4.35 -23.95 3.34
CA ASP A 698 5.46 -24.46 2.54
C ASP A 698 5.79 -23.59 1.32
N ASP A 699 4.79 -22.86 0.81
CA ASP A 699 4.84 -22.00 -0.37
C ASP A 699 4.10 -20.68 -0.11
N TYR A 700 4.78 -19.55 -0.33
CA TYR A 700 4.34 -18.21 0.08
C TYR A 700 5.05 -17.12 -0.75
N PRO A 701 4.59 -15.84 -0.70
CA PRO A 701 5.19 -14.76 -1.48
C PRO A 701 6.64 -14.47 -1.09
N LEU A 702 7.51 -14.39 -2.07
CA LEU A 702 8.94 -14.12 -1.91
C LEU A 702 9.30 -12.68 -2.24
N LYS A 703 8.44 -11.94 -2.93
CA LYS A 703 8.69 -10.56 -3.38
C LYS A 703 7.59 -9.59 -2.92
N PRO A 704 7.28 -9.51 -1.61
CA PRO A 704 6.35 -8.49 -1.11
C PRO A 704 6.88 -7.09 -1.47
N TYR A 705 5.97 -6.18 -1.82
CA TYR A 705 6.30 -4.83 -2.27
C TYR A 705 6.68 -3.95 -1.05
N GLN A 706 7.88 -4.17 -0.51
CA GLN A 706 8.31 -3.57 0.75
C GLN A 706 9.84 -3.37 0.82
N ARG A 707 10.29 -2.12 1.03
CA ARG A 707 11.71 -1.74 0.95
C ARG A 707 12.59 -2.39 2.00
N ILE A 708 12.17 -2.40 3.27
CA ILE A 708 12.97 -2.91 4.39
C ILE A 708 13.38 -4.37 4.19
N SER A 709 12.44 -5.20 3.71
CA SER A 709 12.69 -6.62 3.47
C SER A 709 13.57 -6.87 2.26
N MET A 710 13.61 -5.94 1.32
CA MET A 710 14.42 -6.03 0.12
C MET A 710 15.83 -5.48 0.29
N CYS A 711 16.05 -4.60 1.26
CA CYS A 711 17.35 -4.01 1.51
C CYS A 711 18.33 -5.02 2.15
N PRO A 712 19.64 -4.92 1.85
CA PRO A 712 20.64 -5.86 2.33
C PRO A 712 20.95 -5.67 3.82
N ASN A 713 21.68 -6.62 4.42
CA ASN A 713 22.14 -6.45 5.79
C ASN A 713 23.10 -5.25 5.91
N HIS A 714 22.98 -4.52 7.03
CA HIS A 714 23.93 -3.47 7.40
C HIS A 714 25.39 -3.97 7.45
N PRO A 715 26.40 -3.21 6.99
CA PRO A 715 26.33 -1.82 6.51
C PRO A 715 26.11 -1.64 5.00
N ALA A 716 25.72 -2.68 4.24
CA ALA A 716 25.51 -2.50 2.80
C ALA A 716 24.42 -1.47 2.51
N HIS A 717 24.67 -0.59 1.53
CA HIS A 717 23.65 0.35 1.08
C HIS A 717 22.58 -0.34 0.23
N CYS A 718 21.35 0.13 0.37
CA CYS A 718 20.22 -0.27 -0.44
C CYS A 718 20.07 0.68 -1.64
N GLY A 719 19.67 0.16 -2.80
CA GLY A 719 19.60 0.95 -4.02
C GLY A 719 18.73 0.32 -5.11
N PRO A 720 18.44 1.07 -6.18
CA PRO A 720 17.47 0.68 -7.21
C PRO A 720 17.90 -0.56 -8.00
N ASP A 721 19.19 -0.87 -8.10
CA ASP A 721 19.63 -2.05 -8.85
C ASP A 721 19.22 -3.36 -8.16
N ILE A 722 19.02 -3.33 -6.84
CA ILE A 722 18.48 -4.47 -6.09
C ILE A 722 17.04 -4.78 -6.54
N LEU A 723 16.27 -3.77 -6.99
CA LEU A 723 14.91 -3.95 -7.54
C LEU A 723 14.90 -4.69 -8.87
N GLN A 724 15.95 -4.50 -9.67
CA GLN A 724 16.05 -5.07 -11.01
C GLN A 724 16.52 -6.52 -10.97
N ALA A 725 17.07 -6.96 -9.84
CA ALA A 725 17.42 -8.35 -9.64
C ALA A 725 16.15 -9.22 -9.58
N ASP A 726 16.08 -10.26 -10.41
CA ASP A 726 15.00 -11.24 -10.38
C ASP A 726 15.17 -12.23 -9.21
N MET A 727 15.29 -11.69 -7.99
CA MET A 727 15.55 -12.44 -6.76
C MET A 727 14.42 -12.24 -5.74
N PRO A 728 14.24 -13.17 -4.79
CA PRO A 728 13.44 -12.94 -3.59
C PRO A 728 13.89 -11.68 -2.85
N ASN A 729 13.00 -11.08 -2.07
CA ASN A 729 13.41 -10.10 -1.07
C ASN A 729 14.44 -10.74 -0.14
N ILE A 730 15.44 -9.95 0.26
CA ILE A 730 16.59 -10.43 1.04
C ILE A 730 16.10 -11.02 2.35
N HIS A 731 15.33 -10.26 3.11
CA HIS A 731 14.74 -10.66 4.38
C HIS A 731 13.32 -11.18 4.19
N ILE A 732 12.98 -12.26 4.89
CA ILE A 732 11.60 -12.76 4.93
C ILE A 732 10.78 -11.81 5.82
N LEU A 733 9.80 -11.12 5.22
CA LEU A 733 8.88 -10.24 5.94
C LEU A 733 7.78 -11.05 6.64
N TYR A 734 8.17 -11.87 7.62
CA TYR A 734 7.30 -12.83 8.28
C TYR A 734 5.96 -12.23 8.70
N GLY A 735 4.87 -12.91 8.31
CA GLY A 735 3.51 -12.63 8.71
C GLY A 735 2.78 -11.57 7.89
N ALA A 736 3.45 -10.88 6.97
CA ALA A 736 2.78 -9.91 6.11
C ALA A 736 1.70 -10.59 5.27
N LEU A 737 0.46 -10.09 5.35
CA LEU A 737 -0.61 -10.46 4.43
C LEU A 737 -0.47 -9.59 3.17
N VAL A 738 -0.26 -10.22 2.03
CA VAL A 738 -0.18 -9.50 0.75
C VAL A 738 -1.56 -9.06 0.26
N GLY A 739 -1.62 -8.14 -0.69
CA GLY A 739 -2.88 -7.65 -1.27
C GLY A 739 -3.77 -8.78 -1.82
N GLY A 740 -3.14 -9.79 -2.43
CA GLY A 740 -3.79 -11.05 -2.78
C GLY A 740 -4.04 -11.23 -4.28
N PRO A 741 -4.85 -12.23 -4.65
CA PRO A 741 -5.11 -12.55 -6.04
C PRO A 741 -6.14 -11.61 -6.68
N GLY A 742 -6.16 -11.62 -8.02
CA GLY A 742 -7.25 -11.04 -8.79
C GLY A 742 -8.53 -11.89 -8.74
N ALA A 743 -9.55 -11.44 -9.46
CA ALA A 743 -10.91 -12.00 -9.38
C ALA A 743 -11.04 -13.48 -9.80
N ASN A 744 -10.04 -14.04 -10.49
CA ASN A 744 -10.01 -15.44 -10.94
C ASN A 744 -8.91 -16.26 -10.26
N ASP A 745 -8.52 -15.87 -9.04
CA ASP A 745 -7.46 -16.50 -8.24
C ASP A 745 -6.04 -16.36 -8.85
N GLU A 746 -5.86 -15.48 -9.84
CA GLU A 746 -4.55 -15.20 -10.44
C GLU A 746 -3.67 -14.39 -9.49
N TYR A 747 -2.43 -14.82 -9.36
CA TYR A 747 -1.45 -14.18 -8.49
C TYR A 747 -0.06 -14.24 -9.14
N VAL A 748 0.65 -13.11 -9.10
CA VAL A 748 2.00 -12.96 -9.64
C VAL A 748 2.92 -12.41 -8.56
N ASP A 749 3.88 -13.23 -8.12
CA ASP A 749 4.91 -12.86 -7.13
C ASP A 749 6.06 -12.11 -7.81
N LYS A 750 5.80 -10.85 -8.17
CA LYS A 750 6.77 -9.93 -8.74
C LYS A 750 6.63 -8.55 -8.12
N PHE A 751 7.75 -7.88 -7.96
CA PHE A 751 7.81 -6.55 -7.35
C PHE A 751 6.97 -5.50 -8.11
N ASP A 752 6.87 -5.61 -9.43
CA ASP A 752 6.05 -4.72 -10.28
C ASP A 752 4.54 -5.03 -10.24
N SER A 753 4.14 -6.19 -9.71
CA SER A 753 2.74 -6.52 -9.45
C SER A 753 2.28 -5.97 -8.10
N VAL A 754 2.23 -4.63 -8.01
CA VAL A 754 1.97 -3.91 -6.74
C VAL A 754 0.66 -4.36 -6.09
N LEU A 755 -0.44 -4.50 -6.84
CA LEU A 755 -1.73 -4.89 -6.26
C LEU A 755 -1.69 -6.28 -5.61
N ASN A 756 -0.94 -7.21 -6.19
CA ASN A 756 -0.80 -8.55 -5.63
C ASN A 756 0.08 -8.56 -4.38
N ASN A 757 1.17 -7.78 -4.40
CA ASN A 757 2.27 -7.88 -3.44
C ASN A 757 2.34 -6.74 -2.41
N GLU A 758 1.44 -5.76 -2.48
CA GLU A 758 1.30 -4.70 -1.48
C GLU A 758 1.13 -5.32 -0.09
N VAL A 759 1.87 -4.80 0.89
CA VAL A 759 1.78 -5.17 2.30
C VAL A 759 1.71 -3.90 3.13
N THR A 760 0.87 -3.91 4.15
CA THR A 760 0.70 -2.75 5.03
C THR A 760 0.03 -3.16 6.34
N ILE A 761 0.23 -2.38 7.39
CA ILE A 761 -0.18 -2.73 8.76
C ILE A 761 -1.69 -2.93 8.92
N GLU A 762 -2.50 -2.22 8.14
CA GLU A 762 -3.95 -2.36 8.17
C GLU A 762 -4.45 -3.64 7.50
N PHE A 763 -3.70 -4.23 6.58
CA PHE A 763 -4.06 -5.54 5.99
C PHE A 763 -3.99 -6.64 7.05
N ASN A 764 -3.03 -6.54 7.95
CA ASN A 764 -2.82 -7.51 9.02
C ASN A 764 -3.78 -7.33 10.21
N ALA A 765 -4.41 -6.16 10.39
CA ALA A 765 -5.13 -5.85 11.63
C ALA A 765 -6.38 -6.72 11.83
N GLY A 766 -7.30 -6.71 10.86
CA GLY A 766 -8.49 -7.57 10.90
C GLY A 766 -8.14 -9.04 10.70
N PHE A 767 -7.16 -9.36 9.85
CA PHE A 767 -6.65 -10.72 9.67
C PHE A 767 -6.15 -11.35 10.97
N GLN A 768 -5.25 -10.67 11.70
CA GLN A 768 -4.73 -11.17 12.96
C GLN A 768 -5.84 -11.34 14.00
N THR A 769 -6.81 -10.42 14.03
CA THR A 769 -7.95 -10.51 14.94
C THR A 769 -8.86 -11.69 14.60
N ALA A 770 -9.13 -11.96 13.32
CA ALA A 770 -9.89 -13.12 12.88
C ALA A 770 -9.15 -14.44 13.20
N VAL A 771 -7.83 -14.48 13.03
CA VAL A 771 -7.00 -15.64 13.44
C VAL A 771 -7.08 -15.86 14.95
N ALA A 772 -7.01 -14.80 15.76
CA ALA A 772 -7.16 -14.89 17.21
C ALA A 772 -8.55 -15.42 17.60
N ALA A 773 -9.61 -14.96 16.92
CA ALA A 773 -10.96 -15.45 17.11
C ALA A 773 -11.07 -16.96 16.80
N LEU A 774 -10.54 -17.42 15.66
CA LEU A 774 -10.52 -18.85 15.30
C LEU A 774 -9.73 -19.69 16.31
N LYS A 775 -8.59 -19.18 16.79
CA LYS A 775 -7.83 -19.83 17.86
C LYS A 775 -8.64 -19.90 19.16
N SER A 776 -9.32 -18.84 19.56
CA SER A 776 -10.20 -18.84 20.74
C SER A 776 -11.34 -19.85 20.59
N LEU A 777 -11.96 -19.92 19.42
CA LEU A 777 -12.99 -20.95 19.13
C LEU A 777 -12.43 -22.36 19.26
N TRP A 778 -11.20 -22.61 18.79
CA TRP A 778 -10.54 -23.91 18.96
C TRP A 778 -10.36 -24.27 20.43
N LEU A 779 -9.90 -23.33 21.25
CA LEU A 779 -9.76 -23.51 22.70
C LEU A 779 -11.10 -23.79 23.39
N ARG A 780 -12.19 -23.19 22.88
CA ARG A 780 -13.56 -23.37 23.37
C ARG A 780 -14.27 -24.60 22.80
N SER A 781 -13.63 -25.41 21.96
CA SER A 781 -14.27 -26.52 21.23
C SER A 781 -15.46 -26.09 20.36
N GLN A 782 -15.39 -24.88 19.79
CA GLN A 782 -16.42 -24.24 18.97
C GLN A 782 -15.93 -23.92 17.55
N HIS A 783 -14.73 -24.39 17.19
CA HIS A 783 -14.20 -24.19 15.85
C HIS A 783 -14.94 -25.06 14.82
N PRO A 784 -15.25 -24.56 13.60
CA PRO A 784 -16.01 -25.33 12.61
C PRO A 784 -15.41 -26.72 12.29
N GLU A 785 -14.08 -26.83 12.23
CA GLU A 785 -13.40 -28.14 12.05
C GLU A 785 -13.67 -29.15 13.17
N GLN A 786 -13.90 -28.69 14.41
CA GLN A 786 -14.23 -29.56 15.54
C GLN A 786 -15.71 -29.96 15.55
N LEU A 787 -16.55 -29.25 14.80
CA LEU A 787 -17.99 -29.46 14.70
C LEU A 787 -18.40 -30.25 13.46
N ASN A 788 -17.44 -30.72 12.65
CA ASN A 788 -17.63 -31.34 11.34
C ASN A 788 -18.29 -30.43 10.29
N ASP A 789 -18.14 -29.11 10.45
CA ASP A 789 -18.65 -28.07 9.55
C ASP A 789 -17.50 -27.25 8.95
N GLY A 790 -16.36 -27.90 8.72
CA GLY A 790 -15.10 -27.23 8.38
C GLY A 790 -14.70 -27.29 6.90
N GLN A 791 -15.61 -27.63 5.99
CA GLN A 791 -15.27 -27.79 4.57
C GLN A 791 -15.21 -26.44 3.85
N CYS A 792 -14.11 -26.16 3.15
CA CYS A 792 -13.94 -24.95 2.35
C CYS A 792 -13.78 -25.29 0.85
N PRO A 793 -14.23 -24.42 -0.08
CA PRO A 793 -14.85 -23.12 0.16
C PRO A 793 -16.24 -23.21 0.78
N TYR A 794 -16.66 -22.15 1.47
CA TYR A 794 -17.99 -22.08 2.08
C TYR A 794 -19.08 -22.06 1.00
N THR A 795 -20.07 -22.93 1.11
CA THR A 795 -21.16 -23.06 0.12
C THR A 795 -22.54 -22.66 0.65
N GLY A 796 -22.64 -22.22 1.91
CA GLY A 796 -23.89 -21.68 2.43
C GLY A 796 -24.24 -20.36 1.72
N GLY A 797 -25.49 -20.22 1.29
CA GLY A 797 -25.95 -19.05 0.55
C GLY A 797 -26.67 -18.01 1.42
N ILE A 798 -27.23 -16.99 0.77
CA ILE A 798 -28.07 -15.97 1.42
C ILE A 798 -29.35 -16.52 2.09
N ASP A 799 -29.72 -17.78 1.82
CA ASP A 799 -30.90 -18.42 2.42
C ASP A 799 -30.83 -18.50 3.96
N VAL A 800 -29.62 -18.40 4.53
CA VAL A 800 -29.37 -18.33 5.98
C VAL A 800 -30.12 -17.17 6.65
N PHE A 801 -30.38 -16.09 5.91
CA PHE A 801 -31.05 -14.88 6.43
C PHE A 801 -32.57 -14.90 6.25
N SER A 802 -33.17 -16.00 5.76
CA SER A 802 -34.60 -16.08 5.40
C SER A 802 -35.54 -16.45 6.57
N GLY A 803 -35.09 -16.30 7.82
CA GLY A 803 -35.70 -16.87 9.02
C GLY A 803 -36.54 -15.90 9.86
#